data_AF-A0A4R9BUP8-F1
#
_entry.id   AF-A0A4R9BUP8-F1
#
_cell.length_a   1.000
_cell.length_b   1.000
_cell.length_c   1.000
_cell.angle_alpha   90.00
_cell.angle_beta   90.00
_cell.angle_gamma   90.00
#
_symmetry.space_group_name_H-M   'P 1'
#
loop_
_entity.id
_entity.type
_entity.pdbx_description
1 polymer ?
#
loop_
_entity_poly.entity_id
_entity_poly.type
_entity_poly.pdbx_seq_one_letter_code
_entity_poly.pdbx_strand_id
1 'polypeptide(L)'
;MQARVTAIIVARNGASHLERTLEALRRQTRQPDTVIAVDCGSSDTTSELLAAFGPTHLISADANLSFGAAINVATQVMSPPDGDHQLLWLLAQDSAPAIGALENLVGELEIAPSVAVAGPKVMEWVADDYIHDFGQSMTPYGATVTLVESELDQEQHDGMSDVLAVSAGGMLVRHSVWDKLGGFDPALPIVDDSLDFCVRVRLAGYRVSVVAAARVSSAGDGVAGPDGSSRGRASRRRVRAERSAQLHRRLVYAPAWALPVHWISLIPLAFLRAIGDLLRKEPGAILGEFSAAFAAAFRGGRVSTARRRLAATRTLGWSSISSLRVSAAEVRRRHALTREAALTGARGDRPEVRFFAGGGAWTLLAAAVVGVAILAPLLGAQSLTGGGLLPLSATVGDLWANVGYGWRDIGLGFIGGADPFAVVLAILGTLTFWSPSFALVLVYLLALPLAAIGAWMATTRLTHRGSLRAIAAVLWALSPTFLTAIAAGRPAAIIVHLLLPWLFFAGFAAARSWSASGSAALLFAAIVACAPSLAPALLVGWLLCVLVSGRSVMRFVGIPLPALALAIPLLWNQALRGNWLALLADPGVPVPTAAVPIWQFILGFPAGDFGGWTQLLPLWGGDAAVAGYLVPLLLVPMAVLALMALLLPGARGAALALVAALLGLGTAILAGSLSVAALGAQAVGIWPGAGLSLYWLGLVGAVVFAGRGLHRIAIAPLVATAVALAVVSLPLAAALPLGTSVVEEGIGRSQPAFVTAEAAVESRVGTLQIVPQPDGGILATIVRGSGVRLDVESTLNSTAGTVTAEQEELATLAGNLASQSGLDASADLAKFGIRFVLLLPPAEEPVGWGDTATITQAASDTLTRTTTSLDGNAALAPVGDTAFGRLWRSDAPTDAAVNGQIPADAGGVFGLVTGLIAVFVIGATVLLSVPTGAGREAVRQAHRDAIRRASRLSKPPKPTRVARPSKPARPKRVKRPVGRRAKGVGPGIEESATPAPAEPTSPAEPTSTAEPTAAADTTSPKDADHGN
;
A
#
# COMPACT_ATOMS: atom_id res chain seq x y z
N MET A 1 -2.16 -27.96 -59.61
CA MET A 1 -1.98 -29.06 -58.64
C MET A 1 -2.90 -28.76 -57.46
N GLN A 2 -3.50 -29.76 -56.83
CA GLN A 2 -4.24 -29.55 -55.57
C GLN A 2 -3.26 -29.21 -54.45
N ALA A 3 -3.63 -28.34 -53.51
CA ALA A 3 -2.82 -28.11 -52.32
C ALA A 3 -2.72 -29.37 -51.45
N ARG A 4 -1.51 -29.74 -51.03
CA ARG A 4 -1.21 -30.89 -50.17
C ARG A 4 -0.85 -30.41 -48.76
N VAL A 5 -1.63 -30.82 -47.76
CA VAL A 5 -1.54 -30.34 -46.37
C VAL A 5 -0.94 -31.40 -45.45
N THR A 6 0.15 -31.05 -44.77
CA THR A 6 0.67 -31.79 -43.61
C THR A 6 0.25 -31.10 -42.32
N ALA A 7 -0.59 -31.74 -41.52
CA ALA A 7 -0.93 -31.26 -40.17
C ALA A 7 0.15 -31.70 -39.17
N ILE A 8 0.71 -30.75 -38.43
CA ILE A 8 1.73 -30.99 -37.40
C ILE A 8 1.11 -30.68 -36.04
N ILE A 9 0.93 -31.70 -35.20
CA ILE A 9 0.33 -31.60 -33.86
C ILE A 9 1.44 -31.74 -32.81
N VAL A 10 1.67 -30.69 -32.01
CA VAL A 10 2.64 -30.72 -30.91
C VAL A 10 1.92 -30.85 -29.57
N ALA A 11 2.32 -31.82 -28.73
CA ALA A 11 1.74 -32.04 -27.41
C ALA A 11 2.80 -32.21 -26.31
N ARG A 12 2.40 -31.89 -25.08
CA ARG A 12 3.17 -32.07 -23.84
C ARG A 12 2.21 -32.04 -22.63
N ASN A 13 1.95 -33.21 -22.03
CA ASN A 13 1.09 -33.33 -20.84
C ASN A 13 -0.29 -32.66 -21.03
N GLY A 14 -0.94 -32.99 -22.15
CA GLY A 14 -2.14 -32.33 -22.68
C GLY A 14 -3.39 -33.19 -22.73
N ALA A 15 -3.43 -34.34 -22.06
CA ALA A 15 -4.51 -35.31 -22.20
C ALA A 15 -5.91 -34.72 -21.94
N SER A 16 -6.03 -33.71 -21.08
CA SER A 16 -7.31 -33.04 -20.77
C SER A 16 -7.92 -32.23 -21.93
N HIS A 17 -7.14 -31.92 -22.97
CA HIS A 17 -7.58 -31.12 -24.11
C HIS A 17 -7.37 -31.82 -25.46
N LEU A 18 -6.35 -32.68 -25.56
CA LEU A 18 -5.96 -33.37 -26.78
C LEU A 18 -7.11 -34.18 -27.40
N GLU A 19 -7.94 -34.86 -26.61
CA GLU A 19 -9.09 -35.64 -27.12
C GLU A 19 -10.02 -34.79 -28.02
N ARG A 20 -10.36 -33.56 -27.59
CA ARG A 20 -11.19 -32.64 -28.39
C ARG A 20 -10.46 -32.18 -29.64
N THR A 21 -9.17 -31.90 -29.56
CA THR A 21 -8.34 -31.48 -30.71
C THR A 21 -8.25 -32.56 -31.78
N LEU A 22 -8.03 -33.81 -31.38
CA LEU A 22 -7.96 -34.96 -32.28
C LEU A 22 -9.32 -35.27 -32.93
N GLU A 23 -10.41 -35.20 -32.16
CA GLU A 23 -11.76 -35.40 -32.69
C GLU A 23 -12.19 -34.24 -33.63
N ALA A 24 -11.80 -33.01 -33.32
CA ALA A 24 -12.00 -31.85 -34.18
C ALA A 24 -11.22 -31.95 -35.50
N LEU A 25 -10.03 -32.53 -35.48
CA LEU A 25 -9.23 -32.81 -36.67
C LEU A 25 -9.87 -33.91 -37.54
N ARG A 26 -10.39 -34.99 -36.94
CA ARG A 26 -11.16 -36.04 -37.65
C ARG A 26 -12.43 -35.52 -38.32
N ARG A 27 -13.03 -34.44 -37.80
CA ARG A 27 -14.28 -33.86 -38.32
C ARG A 27 -14.09 -32.75 -39.37
N GLN A 28 -12.88 -32.53 -39.88
CA GLN A 28 -12.68 -31.53 -40.94
C GLN A 28 -13.34 -31.97 -42.26
N THR A 29 -13.98 -31.02 -42.96
CA THR A 29 -14.52 -31.23 -44.32
C THR A 29 -13.42 -31.61 -45.30
N ARG A 30 -12.33 -30.84 -45.31
CA ARG A 30 -11.03 -31.19 -45.91
C ARG A 30 -10.18 -31.89 -44.85
N GLN A 31 -10.02 -33.21 -44.95
CA GLN A 31 -9.01 -33.94 -44.16
C GLN A 31 -7.59 -33.51 -44.58
N PRO A 32 -6.59 -33.49 -43.68
CA PRO A 32 -5.18 -33.31 -44.05
C PRO A 32 -4.62 -34.56 -44.77
N ASP A 33 -3.67 -34.37 -45.69
CA ASP A 33 -3.09 -35.46 -46.50
C ASP A 33 -1.99 -36.24 -45.75
N THR A 34 -1.50 -35.69 -44.65
CA THR A 34 -0.48 -36.30 -43.77
C THR A 34 -0.61 -35.70 -42.38
N VAL A 35 -0.50 -36.51 -41.33
CA VAL A 35 -0.50 -36.03 -39.94
C VAL A 35 0.78 -36.45 -39.24
N ILE A 36 1.52 -35.48 -38.70
CA ILE A 36 2.71 -35.70 -37.88
C ILE A 36 2.40 -35.27 -36.45
N ALA A 37 2.46 -36.21 -35.52
CA ALA A 37 2.33 -35.95 -34.09
C ALA A 37 3.71 -35.87 -33.44
N VAL A 38 3.97 -34.84 -32.63
CA VAL A 38 5.21 -34.66 -31.87
C VAL A 38 4.90 -34.61 -30.38
N ASP A 39 5.19 -35.71 -29.68
CA ASP A 39 5.12 -35.78 -28.23
C ASP A 39 6.41 -35.27 -27.61
N CYS A 40 6.36 -34.09 -27.00
CA CYS A 40 7.50 -33.49 -26.34
C CYS A 40 7.59 -33.94 -24.87
N GLY A 41 7.88 -35.21 -24.67
CA GLY A 41 8.18 -35.84 -23.37
C GLY A 41 7.03 -35.77 -22.38
N SER A 42 5.85 -36.23 -22.78
CA SER A 42 4.68 -36.33 -21.89
C SER A 42 4.85 -37.41 -20.81
N SER A 43 4.08 -37.28 -19.73
CA SER A 43 4.07 -38.16 -18.55
C SER A 43 2.66 -38.52 -18.08
N ASP A 44 1.65 -38.11 -18.85
CA ASP A 44 0.24 -38.51 -18.77
C ASP A 44 -0.13 -39.36 -20.01
N THR A 45 -1.41 -39.63 -20.22
CA THR A 45 -1.91 -40.42 -21.36
C THR A 45 -1.82 -39.71 -22.72
N THR A 46 -1.14 -38.55 -22.84
CA THR A 46 -0.94 -37.83 -24.11
C THR A 46 -0.34 -38.73 -25.20
N SER A 47 0.72 -39.48 -24.86
CA SER A 47 1.42 -40.35 -25.81
C SER A 47 0.52 -41.50 -26.28
N GLU A 48 -0.32 -42.04 -25.39
CA GLU A 48 -1.30 -43.08 -25.68
C GLU A 48 -2.42 -42.55 -26.61
N LEU A 49 -2.92 -41.34 -26.34
CA LEU A 49 -3.93 -40.67 -27.16
C LEU A 49 -3.41 -40.34 -28.57
N LEU A 50 -2.14 -39.91 -28.69
CA LEU A 50 -1.51 -39.70 -30.00
C LEU A 50 -1.29 -41.02 -30.75
N ALA A 51 -0.90 -42.10 -30.07
CA ALA A 51 -0.78 -43.42 -30.69
C ALA A 51 -2.16 -43.96 -31.16
N ALA A 52 -3.18 -43.86 -30.31
CA ALA A 52 -4.57 -44.25 -30.62
C ALA A 52 -5.26 -43.35 -31.67
N PHE A 53 -4.66 -42.21 -32.01
CA PHE A 53 -5.14 -41.39 -33.12
C PHE A 53 -4.89 -42.04 -34.49
N GLY A 54 -3.73 -42.67 -34.65
CA GLY A 54 -3.20 -43.18 -35.92
C GLY A 54 -2.59 -42.11 -36.85
N PRO A 55 -1.67 -41.24 -36.38
CA PRO A 55 -0.99 -40.27 -37.25
C PRO A 55 -0.06 -40.98 -38.23
N THR A 56 0.22 -40.35 -39.38
CA THR A 56 1.15 -40.87 -40.41
C THR A 56 2.57 -41.03 -39.84
N HIS A 57 2.98 -40.11 -38.98
CA HIS A 57 4.21 -40.21 -38.19
C HIS A 57 3.95 -39.80 -36.73
N LEU A 58 4.47 -40.57 -35.79
CA LEU A 58 4.54 -40.22 -34.37
C LEU A 58 6.01 -40.07 -33.96
N ILE A 59 6.39 -38.91 -33.48
CA ILE A 59 7.75 -38.56 -33.07
C ILE A 59 7.74 -38.28 -31.57
N SER A 60 8.63 -38.94 -30.82
CA SER A 60 8.91 -38.59 -29.42
C SER A 60 10.15 -37.70 -29.35
N ALA A 61 10.07 -36.61 -28.59
CA ALA A 61 11.08 -35.55 -28.57
C ALA A 61 11.27 -34.95 -27.15
N ASP A 62 12.34 -34.17 -26.96
CA ASP A 62 12.74 -33.65 -25.64
C ASP A 62 11.66 -32.72 -25.02
N ALA A 63 11.39 -32.94 -23.73
CA ALA A 63 10.44 -32.17 -22.92
C ALA A 63 10.75 -30.66 -22.80
N ASN A 64 11.93 -30.21 -23.20
CA ASN A 64 12.38 -28.82 -23.14
C ASN A 64 12.22 -28.05 -24.45
N LEU A 65 11.80 -28.69 -25.55
CA LEU A 65 11.63 -28.02 -26.86
C LEU A 65 10.55 -26.92 -26.82
N SER A 66 10.75 -25.84 -27.57
CA SER A 66 9.68 -24.90 -27.91
C SER A 66 8.77 -25.46 -29.00
N PHE A 67 7.57 -24.91 -29.16
CA PHE A 67 6.64 -25.28 -30.22
C PHE A 67 7.30 -25.24 -31.61
N GLY A 68 7.97 -24.15 -31.94
CA GLY A 68 8.75 -24.03 -33.19
C GLY A 68 9.93 -25.01 -33.32
N ALA A 69 10.53 -25.46 -32.21
CA ALA A 69 11.59 -26.48 -32.25
C ALA A 69 11.01 -27.89 -32.47
N ALA A 70 9.84 -28.19 -31.90
CA ALA A 70 9.10 -29.43 -32.17
C ALA A 70 8.61 -29.50 -33.63
N ILE A 71 8.12 -28.38 -34.19
CA ILE A 71 7.78 -28.28 -35.62
C ILE A 71 9.01 -28.50 -36.49
N ASN A 72 10.17 -27.93 -36.15
CA ASN A 72 11.41 -28.15 -36.89
C ASN A 72 11.91 -29.61 -36.82
N VAL A 73 11.55 -30.37 -35.78
CA VAL A 73 11.79 -31.83 -35.73
C VAL A 73 10.80 -32.59 -36.63
N ALA A 74 9.54 -32.13 -36.73
CA ALA A 74 8.58 -32.68 -37.68
C ALA A 74 8.97 -32.43 -39.15
N THR A 75 9.44 -31.23 -39.52
CA THR A 75 9.88 -30.97 -40.90
C THR A 75 11.17 -31.70 -41.28
N GLN A 76 12.02 -32.08 -40.31
CA GLN A 76 13.22 -32.89 -40.55
C GLN A 76 12.94 -34.34 -41.02
N VAL A 77 11.73 -34.87 -40.81
CA VAL A 77 11.33 -36.19 -41.35
C VAL A 77 10.52 -36.08 -42.65
N MET A 78 10.29 -34.87 -43.14
CA MET A 78 9.58 -34.61 -44.40
C MET A 78 10.57 -34.53 -45.58
N SER A 79 10.10 -34.85 -46.78
CA SER A 79 10.84 -34.52 -48.01
C SER A 79 10.87 -33.00 -48.21
N PRO A 80 11.95 -32.42 -48.76
CA PRO A 80 12.01 -31.00 -49.09
C PRO A 80 10.86 -30.56 -50.01
N PRO A 81 10.37 -29.31 -49.90
CA PRO A 81 9.28 -28.81 -50.72
C PRO A 81 9.65 -28.72 -52.21
N ASP A 82 8.87 -29.39 -53.06
CA ASP A 82 9.00 -29.36 -54.53
C ASP A 82 8.20 -28.22 -55.19
N GLY A 83 7.31 -27.56 -54.45
CA GLY A 83 6.62 -26.35 -54.90
C GLY A 83 5.65 -25.75 -53.87
N ASP A 84 5.12 -24.57 -54.19
CA ASP A 84 4.24 -23.75 -53.33
C ASP A 84 2.85 -24.35 -53.03
N HIS A 85 2.58 -25.55 -53.54
CA HIS A 85 1.36 -26.33 -53.29
C HIS A 85 1.45 -27.19 -52.02
N GLN A 86 2.64 -27.38 -51.45
CA GLN A 86 2.82 -28.04 -50.14
C GLN A 86 2.58 -27.05 -48.99
N LEU A 87 1.70 -27.40 -48.06
CA LEU A 87 1.29 -26.57 -46.93
C LEU A 87 1.50 -27.30 -45.59
N LEU A 88 1.97 -26.58 -44.57
CA LEU A 88 2.04 -27.06 -43.18
C LEU A 88 0.92 -26.42 -42.37
N TRP A 89 0.14 -27.21 -41.64
CA TRP A 89 -0.87 -26.73 -40.70
C TRP A 89 -0.42 -26.99 -39.26
N LEU A 90 -0.21 -25.93 -38.49
CA LEU A 90 0.44 -25.98 -37.17
C LEU A 90 -0.61 -26.01 -36.06
N LEU A 91 -0.65 -27.09 -35.28
CA LEU A 91 -1.60 -27.30 -34.19
C LEU A 91 -0.86 -27.66 -32.89
N ALA A 92 -1.38 -27.19 -31.76
CA ALA A 92 -1.00 -27.69 -30.43
C ALA A 92 -2.10 -28.62 -29.88
N GLN A 93 -1.79 -29.35 -28.81
CA GLN A 93 -2.73 -30.21 -28.07
C GLN A 93 -4.08 -29.54 -27.74
N ASP A 94 -4.09 -28.22 -27.57
CA ASP A 94 -5.23 -27.39 -27.19
C ASP A 94 -5.73 -26.52 -28.35
N SER A 95 -5.45 -26.88 -29.60
CA SER A 95 -5.91 -26.16 -30.81
C SER A 95 -7.01 -26.96 -31.53
N ALA A 96 -8.27 -26.80 -31.13
CA ALA A 96 -9.39 -27.59 -31.69
C ALA A 96 -10.08 -26.85 -32.86
N PRO A 97 -9.92 -27.28 -34.13
CA PRO A 97 -10.51 -26.60 -35.28
C PRO A 97 -12.02 -26.82 -35.44
N ALA A 98 -12.73 -25.79 -35.89
CA ALA A 98 -14.11 -25.91 -36.37
C ALA A 98 -14.17 -26.73 -37.68
N ILE A 99 -15.34 -27.31 -37.98
CA ILE A 99 -15.52 -28.32 -39.04
C ILE A 99 -15.00 -27.89 -40.44
N GLY A 100 -15.19 -26.62 -40.82
CA GLY A 100 -14.70 -26.08 -42.11
C GLY A 100 -13.36 -25.36 -42.04
N ALA A 101 -12.61 -25.44 -40.94
CA ALA A 101 -11.46 -24.58 -40.71
C ALA A 101 -10.31 -24.81 -41.71
N LEU A 102 -9.93 -26.06 -41.99
CA LEU A 102 -8.86 -26.33 -42.96
C LEU A 102 -9.28 -25.99 -44.40
N GLU A 103 -10.52 -26.26 -44.77
CA GLU A 103 -11.07 -25.90 -46.09
C GLU A 103 -10.99 -24.39 -46.34
N ASN A 104 -11.46 -23.58 -45.38
CA ASN A 104 -11.41 -22.12 -45.46
C ASN A 104 -9.96 -21.57 -45.47
N LEU A 105 -9.04 -22.16 -44.71
CA LEU A 105 -7.62 -21.75 -44.71
C LEU A 105 -6.90 -22.12 -46.02
N VAL A 106 -7.19 -23.28 -46.61
CA VAL A 106 -6.64 -23.68 -47.92
C VAL A 106 -7.20 -22.78 -49.03
N GLY A 107 -8.51 -22.50 -49.00
CA GLY A 107 -9.17 -21.63 -49.98
C GLY A 107 -8.52 -20.25 -50.10
N GLU A 108 -8.17 -19.60 -48.99
CA GLU A 108 -7.44 -18.31 -48.99
C GLU A 108 -6.07 -18.41 -49.70
N LEU A 109 -5.33 -19.52 -49.50
CA LEU A 109 -4.02 -19.73 -50.15
C LEU A 109 -4.14 -20.15 -51.62
N GLU A 110 -5.26 -20.72 -52.05
CA GLU A 110 -5.52 -21.02 -53.47
C GLU A 110 -6.06 -19.79 -54.22
N ILE A 111 -6.94 -18.99 -53.59
CA ILE A 111 -7.48 -17.73 -54.14
C ILE A 111 -6.38 -16.66 -54.26
N ALA A 112 -5.51 -16.54 -53.26
CA ALA A 112 -4.47 -15.52 -53.21
C ALA A 112 -3.05 -16.12 -53.16
N PRO A 113 -2.42 -16.45 -54.30
CA PRO A 113 -1.04 -16.95 -54.36
C PRO A 113 0.00 -16.06 -53.64
N SER A 114 -0.27 -14.75 -53.54
CA SER A 114 0.54 -13.80 -52.78
C SER A 114 0.57 -14.06 -51.27
N VAL A 115 -0.44 -14.75 -50.72
CA VAL A 115 -0.49 -15.15 -49.31
C VAL A 115 0.37 -16.40 -49.11
N ALA A 116 1.26 -16.34 -48.13
CA ALA A 116 2.09 -17.48 -47.71
C ALA A 116 1.71 -18.04 -46.33
N VAL A 117 0.93 -17.28 -45.55
CA VAL A 117 0.42 -17.67 -44.23
C VAL A 117 -1.04 -17.23 -44.10
N ALA A 118 -1.92 -18.16 -43.75
CA ALA A 118 -3.27 -17.87 -43.28
C ALA A 118 -3.42 -18.29 -41.81
N GLY A 119 -4.20 -17.52 -41.05
CA GLY A 119 -4.52 -17.83 -39.65
C GLY A 119 -6.03 -17.75 -39.36
N PRO A 120 -6.54 -18.62 -38.48
CA PRO A 120 -7.94 -18.63 -38.09
C PRO A 120 -8.27 -17.55 -37.04
N LYS A 121 -9.56 -17.29 -36.85
CA LYS A 121 -10.14 -16.66 -35.66
C LYS A 121 -10.00 -17.62 -34.48
N VAL A 122 -9.19 -17.26 -33.47
CA VAL A 122 -8.95 -18.12 -32.30
C VAL A 122 -9.99 -17.82 -31.22
N MET A 123 -10.73 -18.84 -30.81
CA MET A 123 -11.86 -18.74 -29.86
C MET A 123 -11.47 -19.26 -28.46
N GLU A 124 -12.19 -18.84 -27.42
CA GLU A 124 -11.95 -19.29 -26.03
C GLU A 124 -12.52 -20.69 -25.78
N TRP A 125 -11.69 -21.65 -25.32
CA TRP A 125 -12.03 -23.08 -25.22
C TRP A 125 -13.34 -23.40 -24.51
N VAL A 126 -13.76 -22.61 -23.52
CA VAL A 126 -14.99 -22.87 -22.71
C VAL A 126 -16.12 -21.87 -23.02
N ALA A 127 -15.84 -20.87 -23.85
CA ALA A 127 -16.78 -19.83 -24.27
C ALA A 127 -16.49 -19.51 -25.75
N ASP A 128 -16.86 -20.45 -26.62
CA ASP A 128 -16.46 -20.51 -28.04
C ASP A 128 -17.01 -19.34 -28.89
N ASP A 129 -17.92 -18.53 -28.32
CA ASP A 129 -18.42 -17.28 -28.88
C ASP A 129 -17.50 -16.08 -28.58
N TYR A 130 -16.48 -16.23 -27.72
CA TYR A 130 -15.53 -15.16 -27.38
C TYR A 130 -14.21 -15.35 -28.14
N ILE A 131 -13.72 -14.27 -28.76
CA ILE A 131 -12.44 -14.21 -29.45
C ILE A 131 -11.31 -14.19 -28.40
N HIS A 132 -10.41 -15.17 -28.47
CA HIS A 132 -9.17 -15.21 -27.71
C HIS A 132 -8.08 -14.37 -28.40
N ASP A 133 -7.84 -14.59 -29.70
CA ASP A 133 -6.91 -13.85 -30.56
C ASP A 133 -7.45 -13.80 -32.00
N PHE A 134 -7.58 -12.60 -32.57
CA PHE A 134 -7.83 -12.43 -33.99
C PHE A 134 -6.93 -11.33 -34.56
N GLY A 135 -5.79 -11.77 -35.09
CA GLY A 135 -4.78 -10.93 -35.73
C GLY A 135 -3.85 -10.23 -34.73
N GLN A 136 -2.55 -10.24 -35.03
CA GLN A 136 -1.52 -9.61 -34.22
C GLN A 136 -0.77 -8.52 -35.00
N SER A 137 -0.33 -7.49 -34.29
CA SER A 137 0.45 -6.37 -34.81
C SER A 137 1.49 -5.88 -33.79
N MET A 138 2.25 -4.85 -34.15
CA MET A 138 3.17 -4.16 -33.24
C MET A 138 3.08 -2.64 -33.36
N THR A 139 3.37 -1.97 -32.26
CA THR A 139 3.62 -0.52 -32.21
C THR A 139 4.94 -0.15 -32.92
N PRO A 140 5.17 1.13 -33.27
CA PRO A 140 6.45 1.61 -33.80
C PRO A 140 7.67 1.29 -32.90
N TYR A 141 7.46 1.14 -31.59
CA TYR A 141 8.49 0.77 -30.61
C TYR A 141 8.57 -0.75 -30.34
N GLY A 142 8.00 -1.57 -31.23
CA GLY A 142 8.12 -3.04 -31.22
C GLY A 142 7.28 -3.76 -30.14
N ALA A 143 6.50 -3.05 -29.32
CA ALA A 143 5.55 -3.71 -28.41
C ALA A 143 4.43 -4.38 -29.21
N THR A 144 4.14 -5.65 -28.92
CA THR A 144 3.04 -6.43 -29.50
C THR A 144 1.68 -5.86 -29.12
N VAL A 145 0.72 -5.96 -30.04
CA VAL A 145 -0.68 -5.57 -29.88
C VAL A 145 -1.55 -6.60 -30.58
N THR A 146 -2.34 -7.35 -29.82
CA THR A 146 -3.48 -8.13 -30.34
C THR A 146 -4.48 -7.14 -30.97
N LEU A 147 -4.94 -7.40 -32.18
CA LEU A 147 -5.86 -6.50 -32.89
C LEU A 147 -7.25 -6.56 -32.27
N VAL A 148 -7.70 -7.77 -31.88
CA VAL A 148 -8.93 -8.06 -31.13
C VAL A 148 -8.61 -9.11 -30.07
N GLU A 149 -9.05 -8.92 -28.82
CA GLU A 149 -8.87 -9.87 -27.71
C GLU A 149 -10.01 -9.80 -26.67
N SER A 150 -10.48 -10.95 -26.18
CA SER A 150 -11.47 -11.07 -25.08
C SER A 150 -12.81 -10.34 -25.32
N GLU A 151 -13.26 -10.31 -26.57
CA GLU A 151 -14.53 -9.72 -27.02
C GLU A 151 -15.47 -10.81 -27.59
N LEU A 152 -16.77 -10.54 -27.63
CA LEU A 152 -17.77 -11.44 -28.20
C LEU A 152 -17.71 -11.37 -29.74
N ASP A 153 -17.78 -12.51 -30.42
CA ASP A 153 -17.84 -12.59 -31.88
C ASP A 153 -19.28 -12.36 -32.36
N GLN A 154 -19.51 -11.19 -32.96
CA GLN A 154 -20.75 -10.75 -33.61
C GLN A 154 -20.49 -10.42 -35.09
N GLU A 155 -19.50 -11.09 -35.69
CA GLU A 155 -19.03 -10.90 -37.08
C GLU A 155 -18.46 -9.48 -37.36
N GLN A 156 -18.30 -8.64 -36.32
CA GLN A 156 -17.94 -7.23 -36.42
C GLN A 156 -16.49 -6.96 -36.89
N HIS A 157 -15.72 -8.01 -37.14
CA HIS A 157 -14.33 -7.95 -37.59
C HIS A 157 -14.07 -8.75 -38.87
N ASP A 158 -15.09 -9.36 -39.48
CA ASP A 158 -14.91 -10.37 -40.54
C ASP A 158 -14.52 -9.76 -41.90
N GLY A 159 -14.61 -8.43 -42.03
CA GLY A 159 -13.98 -7.66 -43.10
C GLY A 159 -12.47 -7.43 -42.95
N MET A 160 -11.82 -7.95 -41.90
CA MET A 160 -10.36 -7.91 -41.74
C MET A 160 -9.71 -9.14 -42.38
N SER A 161 -8.67 -8.92 -43.20
CA SER A 161 -7.87 -9.97 -43.84
C SER A 161 -6.36 -9.73 -43.72
N ASP A 162 -5.82 -8.68 -44.35
CA ASP A 162 -4.38 -8.34 -44.27
C ASP A 162 -3.97 -7.92 -42.84
N VAL A 163 -3.21 -8.78 -42.14
CA VAL A 163 -2.64 -8.50 -40.81
C VAL A 163 -1.12 -8.62 -40.78
N LEU A 164 -0.47 -8.09 -39.74
CA LEU A 164 0.98 -8.22 -39.61
C LEU A 164 1.40 -9.64 -39.21
N ALA A 165 0.60 -10.32 -38.38
CA ALA A 165 0.81 -11.70 -37.95
C ALA A 165 -0.48 -12.37 -37.47
N VAL A 166 -0.42 -13.69 -37.28
CA VAL A 166 -1.50 -14.53 -36.75
C VAL A 166 -1.00 -15.38 -35.57
N SER A 167 -1.92 -16.03 -34.85
CA SER A 167 -1.58 -17.01 -33.80
C SER A 167 -0.70 -18.14 -34.34
N ALA A 168 0.19 -18.67 -33.50
CA ALA A 168 0.98 -19.86 -33.83
C ALA A 168 0.12 -21.13 -33.91
N GLY A 169 -0.90 -21.25 -33.05
CA GLY A 169 -1.85 -22.36 -33.05
C GLY A 169 -2.96 -22.14 -34.09
N GLY A 170 -3.10 -23.07 -35.02
CA GLY A 170 -4.04 -23.02 -36.15
C GLY A 170 -3.46 -22.45 -37.46
N MET A 171 -2.20 -21.99 -37.46
CA MET A 171 -1.56 -21.36 -38.63
C MET A 171 -1.38 -22.33 -39.80
N LEU A 172 -1.81 -21.96 -41.00
CA LEU A 172 -1.50 -22.65 -42.26
C LEU A 172 -0.42 -21.86 -43.03
N VAL A 173 0.67 -22.51 -43.45
CA VAL A 173 1.82 -21.86 -44.09
C VAL A 173 2.37 -22.68 -45.26
N ARG A 174 2.83 -22.02 -46.34
CA ARG A 174 3.52 -22.71 -47.45
C ARG A 174 4.85 -23.31 -46.99
N HIS A 175 5.07 -24.59 -47.24
CA HIS A 175 6.26 -25.34 -46.81
C HIS A 175 7.55 -24.72 -47.37
N SER A 176 7.53 -24.32 -48.65
CA SER A 176 8.59 -23.56 -49.32
C SER A 176 9.00 -22.27 -48.59
N VAL A 177 8.04 -21.54 -48.02
CA VAL A 177 8.28 -20.29 -47.28
C VAL A 177 8.70 -20.56 -45.83
N TRP A 178 8.19 -21.63 -45.21
CA TRP A 178 8.68 -22.10 -43.91
C TRP A 178 10.18 -22.38 -43.95
N ASP A 179 10.63 -23.21 -44.90
CA ASP A 179 12.04 -23.62 -45.05
C ASP A 179 12.94 -22.46 -45.49
N LYS A 180 12.53 -21.67 -46.49
CA LYS A 180 13.25 -20.47 -46.94
C LYS A 180 13.51 -19.46 -45.82
N LEU A 181 12.67 -19.44 -44.79
CA LEU A 181 12.83 -18.60 -43.61
C LEU A 181 13.36 -19.35 -42.38
N GLY A 182 13.46 -20.69 -42.43
CA GLY A 182 13.87 -21.61 -41.35
C GLY A 182 12.87 -21.76 -40.19
N GLY A 183 11.58 -21.49 -40.41
CA GLY A 183 10.54 -21.50 -39.38
C GLY A 183 10.66 -20.39 -38.33
N PHE A 184 10.32 -20.67 -37.06
CA PHE A 184 10.39 -19.71 -35.95
C PHE A 184 11.84 -19.40 -35.50
N ASP A 185 12.02 -18.39 -34.62
CA ASP A 185 13.32 -18.03 -34.05
C ASP A 185 13.53 -18.76 -32.69
N PRO A 186 14.57 -19.61 -32.52
CA PRO A 186 14.89 -20.25 -31.22
C PRO A 186 15.19 -19.29 -30.06
N ALA A 187 15.34 -17.99 -30.30
CA ALA A 187 15.38 -16.96 -29.26
C ALA A 187 13.98 -16.55 -28.74
N LEU A 188 12.91 -16.87 -29.48
CA LEU A 188 11.51 -16.60 -29.17
C LEU A 188 10.76 -17.94 -29.01
N PRO A 189 10.80 -18.57 -27.82
CA PRO A 189 10.33 -19.95 -27.66
C PRO A 189 8.83 -20.11 -27.34
N ILE A 190 8.13 -19.01 -26.97
CA ILE A 190 6.76 -19.03 -26.39
C ILE A 190 5.96 -17.76 -26.74
N VAL A 191 6.62 -16.62 -26.99
CA VAL A 191 5.96 -15.33 -27.21
C VAL A 191 6.65 -14.58 -28.35
N ASP A 192 5.83 -13.93 -29.19
CA ASP A 192 6.20 -13.25 -30.44
C ASP A 192 6.87 -14.15 -31.49
N ASP A 193 6.75 -15.48 -31.38
CA ASP A 193 7.36 -16.45 -32.29
C ASP A 193 6.68 -16.46 -33.66
N SER A 194 5.34 -16.53 -33.70
CA SER A 194 4.55 -16.32 -34.90
C SER A 194 4.65 -14.89 -35.42
N LEU A 195 4.72 -13.89 -34.54
CA LEU A 195 4.82 -12.47 -34.90
C LEU A 195 6.14 -12.14 -35.59
N ASP A 196 7.28 -12.65 -35.10
CA ASP A 196 8.56 -12.49 -35.79
C ASP A 196 8.59 -13.22 -37.14
N PHE A 197 8.04 -14.43 -37.19
CA PHE A 197 7.96 -15.20 -38.43
C PHE A 197 7.10 -14.52 -39.49
N CYS A 198 5.89 -14.07 -39.15
CA CYS A 198 5.02 -13.35 -40.08
C CYS A 198 5.62 -12.00 -40.52
N VAL A 199 6.38 -11.33 -39.65
CA VAL A 199 7.19 -10.14 -40.03
C VAL A 199 8.28 -10.52 -41.03
N ARG A 200 8.97 -11.66 -40.86
CA ARG A 200 9.92 -12.19 -41.86
C ARG A 200 9.24 -12.58 -43.18
N VAL A 201 8.06 -13.19 -43.14
CA VAL A 201 7.22 -13.50 -44.32
C VAL A 201 6.88 -12.23 -45.10
N ARG A 202 6.36 -11.20 -44.41
CA ARG A 202 6.06 -9.88 -44.99
C ARG A 202 7.31 -9.20 -45.56
N LEU A 203 8.44 -9.28 -44.87
CA LEU A 203 9.71 -8.71 -45.31
C LEU A 203 10.41 -9.50 -46.42
N ALA A 204 10.02 -10.76 -46.66
CA ALA A 204 10.46 -11.58 -47.79
C ALA A 204 9.59 -11.42 -49.05
N GLY A 205 8.48 -10.67 -48.96
CA GLY A 205 7.63 -10.28 -50.09
C GLY A 205 6.21 -10.87 -50.11
N TYR A 206 5.85 -11.71 -49.13
CA TYR A 206 4.56 -12.41 -49.11
C TYR A 206 3.52 -11.74 -48.19
N ARG A 207 2.24 -12.03 -48.39
CA ARG A 207 1.12 -11.58 -47.54
C ARG A 207 0.79 -12.60 -46.44
N VAL A 208 0.14 -12.11 -45.38
CA VAL A 208 -0.26 -12.85 -44.17
C VAL A 208 -1.72 -12.49 -43.87
N SER A 209 -2.63 -13.44 -44.01
CA SER A 209 -4.07 -13.20 -43.94
C SER A 209 -4.69 -13.81 -42.68
N VAL A 210 -5.72 -13.17 -42.11
CA VAL A 210 -6.67 -13.85 -41.24
C VAL A 210 -7.90 -14.27 -42.04
N VAL A 211 -8.38 -15.48 -41.78
CA VAL A 211 -9.57 -16.06 -42.41
C VAL A 211 -10.64 -16.14 -41.34
N ALA A 212 -11.55 -15.16 -41.32
CA ALA A 212 -12.56 -15.05 -40.26
C ALA A 212 -13.51 -16.26 -40.18
N ALA A 213 -13.81 -16.87 -41.34
CA ALA A 213 -14.59 -18.09 -41.46
C ALA A 213 -13.87 -19.37 -40.99
N ALA A 214 -12.56 -19.33 -40.74
CA ALA A 214 -11.83 -20.42 -40.11
C ALA A 214 -11.74 -20.16 -38.60
N ARG A 215 -12.39 -20.98 -37.78
CA ARG A 215 -12.36 -20.89 -36.31
C ARG A 215 -11.52 -22.02 -35.69
N VAL A 216 -10.77 -21.72 -34.63
CA VAL A 216 -10.04 -22.71 -33.81
C VAL A 216 -10.18 -22.34 -32.33
N SER A 217 -10.75 -23.22 -31.51
CA SER A 217 -10.82 -23.02 -30.06
C SER A 217 -9.45 -23.27 -29.41
N SER A 218 -9.00 -22.39 -28.50
CA SER A 218 -7.74 -22.56 -27.76
C SER A 218 -7.90 -22.45 -26.23
N ALA A 219 -7.25 -23.35 -25.48
CA ALA A 219 -7.28 -23.36 -24.01
C ALA A 219 -6.17 -22.49 -23.38
N GLY A 220 -5.10 -22.20 -24.12
CA GLY A 220 -3.96 -21.43 -23.65
C GLY A 220 -3.06 -22.23 -22.71
N ASP A 221 -2.85 -23.53 -22.99
CA ASP A 221 -2.05 -24.45 -22.16
C ASP A 221 -0.55 -24.05 -22.07
N GLY A 222 -0.08 -23.18 -22.97
CA GLY A 222 1.30 -22.69 -23.00
C GLY A 222 2.25 -23.53 -23.87
N VAL A 223 1.71 -24.33 -24.79
CA VAL A 223 2.48 -25.02 -25.85
C VAL A 223 2.66 -24.06 -27.03
N ALA A 224 1.59 -23.74 -27.76
CA ALA A 224 1.57 -22.66 -28.75
C ALA A 224 1.14 -21.35 -28.07
N GLY A 225 2.06 -20.39 -27.92
CA GLY A 225 1.81 -19.16 -27.16
C GLY A 225 1.98 -19.33 -25.64
N PRO A 226 1.78 -18.25 -24.85
CA PRO A 226 2.00 -18.25 -23.41
C PRO A 226 0.83 -18.80 -22.58
N ASP A 227 1.15 -19.56 -21.52
CA ASP A 227 0.23 -20.02 -20.46
C ASP A 227 -0.76 -18.91 -20.02
N GLY A 228 -2.04 -19.13 -20.32
CA GLY A 228 -3.14 -18.20 -20.03
C GLY A 228 -3.55 -18.18 -18.55
N SER A 229 -3.04 -19.11 -17.73
CA SER A 229 -3.55 -19.36 -16.38
C SER A 229 -3.33 -18.17 -15.44
N SER A 230 -4.37 -17.83 -14.67
CA SER A 230 -4.34 -16.72 -13.71
C SER A 230 -3.52 -17.03 -12.43
N ARG A 231 -2.58 -17.99 -12.48
CA ARG A 231 -1.69 -18.34 -11.37
C ARG A 231 -0.53 -17.32 -11.32
N GLY A 232 -0.22 -16.79 -10.14
CA GLY A 232 0.80 -15.73 -10.00
C GLY A 232 2.20 -16.11 -10.53
N ARG A 233 2.57 -17.40 -10.50
CA ARG A 233 3.82 -17.91 -11.09
C ARG A 233 3.80 -17.86 -12.63
N ALA A 234 2.68 -18.28 -13.24
CA ALA A 234 2.45 -18.23 -14.69
C ALA A 234 2.47 -16.79 -15.20
N SER A 235 1.66 -15.92 -14.59
CA SER A 235 1.60 -14.49 -14.93
C SER A 235 2.96 -13.78 -14.88
N ARG A 236 3.79 -14.05 -13.86
CA ARG A 236 5.16 -13.49 -13.79
C ARG A 236 6.09 -14.05 -14.87
N ARG A 237 5.98 -15.35 -15.19
CA ARG A 237 6.75 -15.96 -16.30
C ARG A 237 6.35 -15.36 -17.65
N ARG A 238 5.04 -15.24 -17.90
CA ARG A 238 4.47 -14.62 -19.10
C ARG A 238 4.95 -13.17 -19.28
N VAL A 239 4.80 -12.31 -18.28
CA VAL A 239 5.25 -10.90 -18.37
C VAL A 239 6.75 -10.78 -18.64
N ARG A 240 7.57 -11.66 -18.04
CA ARG A 240 9.00 -11.74 -18.36
C ARG A 240 9.24 -12.21 -19.80
N ALA A 241 8.48 -13.18 -20.30
CA ALA A 241 8.61 -13.70 -21.66
C ALA A 241 8.20 -12.64 -22.70
N GLU A 242 7.02 -12.02 -22.57
CA GLU A 242 6.55 -10.87 -23.36
C GLU A 242 7.62 -9.78 -23.45
N ARG A 243 8.20 -9.39 -22.30
CA ARG A 243 9.21 -8.33 -22.27
C ARG A 243 10.56 -8.76 -22.86
N SER A 244 10.97 -10.01 -22.66
CA SER A 244 12.20 -10.56 -23.25
C SER A 244 12.09 -10.65 -24.78
N ALA A 245 10.94 -11.09 -25.29
CA ALA A 245 10.63 -11.18 -26.71
C ALA A 245 10.60 -9.80 -27.38
N GLN A 246 9.94 -8.81 -26.75
CA GLN A 246 9.96 -7.42 -27.21
C GLN A 246 11.39 -6.85 -27.28
N LEU A 247 12.23 -7.09 -26.26
CA LEU A 247 13.60 -6.57 -26.22
C LEU A 247 14.51 -7.27 -27.25
N HIS A 248 14.38 -8.58 -27.43
CA HIS A 248 15.08 -9.32 -28.49
C HIS A 248 14.71 -8.76 -29.87
N ARG A 249 13.43 -8.68 -30.21
CA ARG A 249 12.97 -8.13 -31.51
C ARG A 249 13.41 -6.68 -31.71
N ARG A 250 13.39 -5.84 -30.67
CA ARG A 250 13.93 -4.46 -30.74
C ARG A 250 15.42 -4.45 -31.12
N LEU A 251 16.24 -5.36 -30.58
CA LEU A 251 17.66 -5.47 -30.91
C LEU A 251 17.91 -6.15 -32.28
N VAL A 252 17.02 -7.03 -32.74
CA VAL A 252 17.12 -7.65 -34.07
C VAL A 252 16.71 -6.68 -35.19
N TYR A 253 15.64 -5.91 -35.00
CA TYR A 253 15.08 -5.04 -36.05
C TYR A 253 15.78 -3.67 -36.19
N ALA A 254 16.51 -3.21 -35.18
CA ALA A 254 17.22 -1.93 -35.21
C ALA A 254 18.28 -1.85 -36.31
N PRO A 255 18.56 -0.67 -36.90
CA PRO A 255 19.75 -0.48 -37.74
C PRO A 255 21.03 -0.67 -36.90
N ALA A 256 22.12 -1.11 -37.53
CA ALA A 256 23.32 -1.52 -36.80
C ALA A 256 23.91 -0.41 -35.90
N TRP A 257 23.91 0.84 -36.38
CA TRP A 257 24.40 2.01 -35.62
C TRP A 257 23.58 2.30 -34.35
N ALA A 258 22.30 1.91 -34.30
CA ALA A 258 21.44 2.15 -33.15
C ALA A 258 21.55 1.06 -32.07
N LEU A 259 22.23 -0.06 -32.35
CA LEU A 259 22.34 -1.19 -31.45
C LEU A 259 23.12 -0.87 -30.14
N PRO A 260 24.26 -0.14 -30.15
CA PRO A 260 24.91 0.31 -28.93
C PRO A 260 24.00 1.24 -28.09
N VAL A 261 23.32 2.19 -28.73
CA VAL A 261 22.38 3.11 -28.08
C VAL A 261 21.23 2.35 -27.44
N HIS A 262 20.67 1.35 -28.14
CA HIS A 262 19.62 0.49 -27.60
C HIS A 262 20.11 -0.37 -26.44
N TRP A 263 21.32 -0.94 -26.51
CA TRP A 263 21.95 -1.73 -25.46
C TRP A 263 22.18 -0.92 -24.18
N ILE A 264 22.81 0.26 -24.29
CA ILE A 264 22.99 1.20 -23.16
C ILE A 264 21.63 1.60 -22.58
N SER A 265 20.61 1.83 -23.42
CA SER A 265 19.27 2.22 -22.97
C SER A 265 18.51 1.14 -22.17
N LEU A 266 18.95 -0.13 -22.16
CA LEU A 266 18.19 -1.23 -21.56
C LEU A 266 17.93 -1.02 -20.05
N ILE A 267 18.96 -0.66 -19.29
CA ILE A 267 18.86 -0.50 -17.83
C ILE A 267 18.13 0.81 -17.45
N PRO A 268 18.47 2.00 -18.01
CA PRO A 268 17.71 3.23 -17.76
C PRO A 268 16.22 3.12 -18.12
N LEU A 269 15.88 2.46 -19.24
CA LEU A 269 14.48 2.22 -19.61
C LEU A 269 13.79 1.20 -18.68
N ALA A 270 14.52 0.25 -18.09
CA ALA A 270 13.95 -0.65 -17.08
C ALA A 270 13.58 0.12 -15.80
N PHE A 271 14.41 1.07 -15.34
CA PHE A 271 14.06 1.96 -14.23
C PHE A 271 12.83 2.84 -14.54
N LEU A 272 12.83 3.53 -15.69
CA LEU A 272 11.69 4.37 -16.11
C LEU A 272 10.39 3.56 -16.27
N ARG A 273 10.48 2.31 -16.73
CA ARG A 273 9.31 1.42 -16.83
C ARG A 273 8.89 0.83 -15.49
N ALA A 274 9.82 0.54 -14.58
CA ALA A 274 9.49 0.15 -13.21
C ALA A 274 8.65 1.25 -12.52
N ILE A 275 9.06 2.52 -12.63
CA ILE A 275 8.24 3.67 -12.16
C ILE A 275 6.85 3.64 -12.80
N GLY A 276 6.78 3.45 -14.12
CA GLY A 276 5.52 3.29 -14.85
C GLY A 276 4.65 2.11 -14.38
N ASP A 277 5.24 1.00 -13.96
CA ASP A 277 4.55 -0.20 -13.50
C ASP A 277 4.09 -0.10 -12.04
N LEU A 278 4.84 0.61 -11.17
CA LEU A 278 4.33 1.05 -9.86
C LEU A 278 3.13 2.00 -10.03
N LEU A 279 3.22 2.96 -10.95
CA LEU A 279 2.10 3.85 -11.28
C LEU A 279 0.91 3.10 -11.89
N ARG A 280 1.13 1.98 -12.59
CA ARG A 280 0.05 1.08 -13.09
C ARG A 280 -0.48 0.10 -12.04
N LYS A 281 0.14 0.06 -10.85
CA LYS A 281 -0.16 -0.88 -9.76
C LYS A 281 0.12 -2.35 -10.11
N GLU A 282 1.13 -2.59 -10.95
CA GLU A 282 1.59 -3.92 -11.37
C GLU A 282 3.02 -4.22 -10.86
N PRO A 283 3.34 -4.07 -9.55
CA PRO A 283 4.72 -4.22 -9.04
C PRO A 283 5.33 -5.62 -9.24
N GLY A 284 4.50 -6.64 -9.52
CA GLY A 284 4.98 -7.97 -9.93
C GLY A 284 5.67 -7.99 -11.30
N ALA A 285 5.51 -6.95 -12.13
CA ALA A 285 6.16 -6.82 -13.44
C ALA A 285 7.62 -6.35 -13.34
N ILE A 286 8.00 -5.59 -12.30
CA ILE A 286 9.31 -4.95 -12.14
C ILE A 286 10.46 -5.97 -12.27
N LEU A 287 10.36 -7.10 -11.57
CA LEU A 287 11.36 -8.17 -11.65
C LEU A 287 11.39 -8.84 -13.04
N GLY A 288 10.28 -8.84 -13.76
CA GLY A 288 10.21 -9.27 -15.17
C GLY A 288 10.92 -8.29 -16.10
N GLU A 289 10.69 -6.99 -15.93
CA GLU A 289 11.32 -5.90 -16.69
C GLU A 289 12.85 -5.91 -16.53
N PHE A 290 13.38 -5.88 -15.30
CA PHE A 290 14.82 -5.92 -15.05
C PHE A 290 15.47 -7.24 -15.51
N SER A 291 14.83 -8.39 -15.26
CA SER A 291 15.40 -9.69 -15.66
C SER A 291 15.25 -10.02 -17.15
N ALA A 292 14.40 -9.29 -17.87
CA ALA A 292 14.37 -9.25 -19.34
C ALA A 292 15.44 -8.30 -19.89
N ALA A 293 15.60 -7.10 -19.31
CA ALA A 293 16.65 -6.14 -19.69
C ALA A 293 18.05 -6.74 -19.54
N PHE A 294 18.35 -7.37 -18.40
CA PHE A 294 19.60 -8.08 -18.15
C PHE A 294 19.80 -9.26 -19.12
N ALA A 295 18.76 -10.07 -19.34
CA ALA A 295 18.84 -11.18 -20.29
C ALA A 295 19.09 -10.72 -21.73
N ALA A 296 18.52 -9.59 -22.15
CA ALA A 296 18.77 -8.99 -23.46
C ALA A 296 20.20 -8.39 -23.57
N ALA A 297 20.69 -7.75 -22.50
CA ALA A 297 22.01 -7.14 -22.47
C ALA A 297 23.16 -8.15 -22.62
N PHE A 298 23.03 -9.33 -21.99
CA PHE A 298 24.13 -10.31 -21.89
C PHE A 298 23.99 -11.56 -22.79
N ARG A 299 22.90 -11.73 -23.56
CA ARG A 299 22.71 -12.89 -24.48
C ARG A 299 22.95 -12.56 -25.96
N GLY A 300 23.89 -11.65 -26.24
CA GLY A 300 24.11 -11.04 -27.57
C GLY A 300 24.29 -12.00 -28.75
N GLY A 301 24.83 -13.21 -28.54
CA GLY A 301 25.02 -14.21 -29.60
C GLY A 301 23.72 -14.57 -30.34
N ARG A 302 22.58 -14.69 -29.63
CA ARG A 302 21.28 -15.01 -30.25
C ARG A 302 20.77 -13.88 -31.16
N VAL A 303 20.96 -12.62 -30.73
CA VAL A 303 20.62 -11.43 -31.51
C VAL A 303 21.45 -11.39 -32.81
N SER A 304 22.74 -11.69 -32.74
CA SER A 304 23.62 -11.74 -33.92
C SER A 304 23.12 -12.74 -34.98
N THR A 305 22.79 -13.97 -34.57
CA THR A 305 22.27 -15.01 -35.48
C THR A 305 20.93 -14.63 -36.08
N ALA A 306 19.98 -14.13 -35.27
CA ALA A 306 18.67 -13.68 -35.76
C ALA A 306 18.80 -12.51 -36.76
N ARG A 307 19.71 -11.54 -36.51
CA ARG A 307 20.00 -10.45 -37.44
C ARG A 307 20.57 -10.93 -38.77
N ARG A 308 21.49 -11.90 -38.77
CA ARG A 308 22.05 -12.49 -40.00
C ARG A 308 20.97 -13.20 -40.82
N ARG A 309 20.13 -14.00 -40.16
CA ARG A 309 19.01 -14.73 -40.77
C ARG A 309 17.94 -13.81 -41.36
N LEU A 310 17.59 -12.72 -40.67
CA LEU A 310 16.73 -11.65 -41.19
C LEU A 310 17.36 -10.93 -42.40
N ALA A 311 18.66 -10.60 -42.33
CA ALA A 311 19.35 -9.92 -43.42
C ALA A 311 19.45 -10.77 -44.70
N ALA A 312 19.62 -12.09 -44.56
CA ALA A 312 19.70 -13.03 -45.69
C ALA A 312 18.35 -13.31 -46.37
N THR A 313 17.22 -13.02 -45.72
CA THR A 313 15.86 -13.37 -46.20
C THR A 313 14.98 -12.17 -46.55
N ARG A 314 15.33 -10.97 -46.07
CA ARG A 314 14.59 -9.74 -46.34
C ARG A 314 14.83 -9.22 -47.75
N THR A 315 13.76 -9.14 -48.54
CA THR A 315 13.71 -8.50 -49.86
C THR A 315 13.10 -7.08 -49.80
N LEU A 316 12.15 -6.84 -48.89
CA LEU A 316 11.44 -5.56 -48.76
C LEU A 316 11.96 -4.67 -47.62
N GLY A 317 11.78 -3.35 -47.79
CA GLY A 317 12.08 -2.35 -46.76
C GLY A 317 11.00 -2.27 -45.67
N TRP A 318 11.37 -1.75 -44.48
CA TRP A 318 10.46 -1.61 -43.33
C TRP A 318 9.19 -0.76 -43.59
N SER A 319 9.16 0.01 -44.67
CA SER A 319 7.98 0.75 -45.14
C SER A 319 6.83 -0.15 -45.59
N SER A 320 7.10 -1.35 -46.14
CA SER A 320 6.04 -2.24 -46.66
C SER A 320 5.08 -2.75 -45.59
N ILE A 321 5.51 -2.76 -44.32
CA ILE A 321 4.68 -3.16 -43.17
C ILE A 321 4.26 -1.97 -42.29
N SER A 322 4.49 -0.74 -42.74
CA SER A 322 4.23 0.46 -41.91
C SER A 322 2.74 0.72 -41.66
N SER A 323 1.89 0.44 -42.65
CA SER A 323 0.42 0.49 -42.55
C SER A 323 -0.15 -0.59 -41.62
N LEU A 324 0.51 -1.76 -41.54
CA LEU A 324 0.10 -2.90 -40.70
C LEU A 324 0.50 -2.73 -39.21
N ARG A 325 1.12 -1.61 -38.82
CA ARG A 325 1.55 -1.32 -37.44
C ARG A 325 0.59 -0.38 -36.74
N VAL A 326 0.17 -0.73 -35.51
CA VAL A 326 -0.76 0.11 -34.73
C VAL A 326 -0.10 1.44 -34.35
N SER A 327 -0.67 2.55 -34.81
CA SER A 327 -0.12 3.89 -34.59
C SER A 327 -0.10 4.28 -33.10
N ALA A 328 0.83 5.15 -32.71
CA ALA A 328 0.89 5.64 -31.33
C ALA A 328 -0.37 6.41 -30.89
N ALA A 329 -1.15 6.96 -31.83
CA ALA A 329 -2.44 7.58 -31.55
C ALA A 329 -3.52 6.53 -31.24
N GLU A 330 -3.61 5.47 -32.05
CA GLU A 330 -4.56 4.36 -31.82
C GLU A 330 -4.24 3.60 -30.52
N VAL A 331 -2.96 3.40 -30.19
CA VAL A 331 -2.54 2.86 -28.88
C VAL A 331 -3.02 3.75 -27.72
N ARG A 332 -3.02 5.09 -27.87
CA ARG A 332 -3.58 5.99 -26.84
C ARG A 332 -5.11 5.92 -26.78
N ARG A 333 -5.79 5.80 -27.92
CA ARG A 333 -7.25 5.65 -28.03
C ARG A 333 -7.73 4.36 -27.37
N ARG A 334 -7.14 3.21 -27.73
CA ARG A 334 -7.39 1.91 -27.07
C ARG A 334 -7.21 2.01 -25.56
N HIS A 335 -6.09 2.57 -25.10
CA HIS A 335 -5.88 2.79 -23.65
C HIS A 335 -6.87 3.78 -23.00
N ALA A 336 -7.52 4.68 -23.74
CA ALA A 336 -8.61 5.50 -23.20
C ALA A 336 -9.88 4.66 -23.03
N LEU A 337 -10.30 3.94 -24.09
CA LEU A 337 -11.46 3.04 -24.07
C LEU A 337 -11.35 1.97 -22.98
N THR A 338 -10.18 1.33 -22.81
CA THR A 338 -9.96 0.35 -21.73
C THR A 338 -10.09 0.97 -20.32
N ARG A 339 -9.72 2.26 -20.15
CA ARG A 339 -9.88 2.98 -18.87
C ARG A 339 -11.33 3.38 -18.64
N GLU A 340 -12.05 3.75 -19.68
CA GLU A 340 -13.47 4.08 -19.61
C GLU A 340 -14.32 2.85 -19.26
N ALA A 341 -14.09 1.71 -19.92
CA ALA A 341 -14.68 0.43 -19.55
C ALA A 341 -14.36 0.03 -18.09
N ALA A 342 -13.12 0.27 -17.64
CA ALA A 342 -12.73 0.06 -16.23
C ALA A 342 -13.53 0.92 -15.25
N LEU A 343 -13.75 2.19 -15.58
CA LEU A 343 -14.50 3.14 -14.75
C LEU A 343 -15.99 2.80 -14.72
N THR A 344 -16.58 2.44 -15.85
CA THR A 344 -17.98 2.01 -15.95
C THR A 344 -18.22 0.72 -15.15
N GLY A 345 -17.36 -0.30 -15.30
CA GLY A 345 -17.42 -1.51 -14.48
C GLY A 345 -17.20 -1.25 -12.98
N ALA A 346 -16.37 -0.26 -12.61
CA ALA A 346 -16.12 0.12 -11.22
C ALA A 346 -17.19 1.03 -10.60
N ARG A 347 -18.05 1.68 -11.39
CA ARG A 347 -19.17 2.51 -10.91
C ARG A 347 -20.31 1.66 -10.31
N GLY A 348 -20.55 0.47 -10.85
CA GLY A 348 -21.67 -0.39 -10.43
C GLY A 348 -21.58 -0.99 -9.03
N ASP A 349 -20.41 -0.94 -8.36
CA ASP A 349 -20.15 -1.70 -7.11
C ASP A 349 -19.44 -0.86 -6.02
N ARG A 350 -19.48 0.48 -6.12
CA ARG A 350 -18.88 1.38 -5.13
C ARG A 350 -19.96 2.16 -4.35
N PRO A 351 -20.31 1.77 -3.12
CA PRO A 351 -21.20 2.57 -2.29
C PRO A 351 -20.53 3.91 -1.98
N GLU A 352 -21.21 5.00 -2.33
CA GLU A 352 -20.73 6.36 -2.08
C GLU A 352 -20.49 6.59 -0.59
N VAL A 353 -19.45 7.37 -0.29
CA VAL A 353 -19.11 7.75 1.09
C VAL A 353 -20.24 8.59 1.72
N ARG A 354 -20.97 9.36 0.90
CA ARG A 354 -22.03 10.31 1.28
C ARG A 354 -21.58 11.25 2.41
N PHE A 355 -20.50 12.00 2.17
CA PHE A 355 -19.89 12.86 3.20
C PHE A 355 -20.86 13.91 3.76
N PHE A 356 -21.49 14.72 2.90
CA PHE A 356 -22.46 15.74 3.31
C PHE A 356 -23.76 15.11 3.85
N ALA A 357 -24.48 14.35 3.01
CA ALA A 357 -25.77 13.74 3.36
C ALA A 357 -25.68 12.67 4.48
N GLY A 358 -24.50 12.13 4.77
CA GLY A 358 -24.23 11.20 5.86
C GLY A 358 -23.74 11.86 7.16
N GLY A 359 -23.78 13.19 7.25
CA GLY A 359 -23.45 13.96 8.45
C GLY A 359 -21.95 14.25 8.67
N GLY A 360 -21.06 13.82 7.78
CA GLY A 360 -19.61 14.00 7.91
C GLY A 360 -19.18 15.47 7.94
N ALA A 361 -19.80 16.30 7.11
CA ALA A 361 -19.57 17.75 7.11
C ALA A 361 -19.99 18.41 8.44
N TRP A 362 -21.14 18.00 8.99
CA TRP A 362 -21.62 18.50 10.28
C TRP A 362 -20.75 18.04 11.46
N THR A 363 -20.23 16.81 11.43
CA THR A 363 -19.29 16.34 12.46
C THR A 363 -17.93 17.03 12.39
N LEU A 364 -17.46 17.36 11.19
CA LEU A 364 -16.25 18.16 11.01
C LEU A 364 -16.45 19.59 11.54
N LEU A 365 -17.58 20.23 11.21
CA LEU A 365 -17.91 21.57 11.68
C LEU A 365 -18.03 21.63 13.21
N ALA A 366 -18.74 20.67 13.83
CA ALA A 366 -18.87 20.60 15.28
C ALA A 366 -17.51 20.40 15.97
N ALA A 367 -16.66 19.50 15.45
CA ALA A 367 -15.31 19.29 15.98
C ALA A 367 -14.38 20.50 15.77
N ALA A 368 -14.56 21.26 14.69
CA ALA A 368 -13.85 22.52 14.47
C ALA A 368 -14.29 23.62 15.45
N VAL A 369 -15.60 23.77 15.71
CA VAL A 369 -16.12 24.75 16.70
C VAL A 369 -15.64 24.41 18.11
N VAL A 370 -15.67 23.15 18.52
CA VAL A 370 -15.12 22.71 19.82
C VAL A 370 -13.60 22.89 19.87
N GLY A 371 -12.88 22.58 18.78
CA GLY A 371 -11.44 22.82 18.68
C GLY A 371 -11.07 24.30 18.84
N VAL A 372 -11.79 25.21 18.18
CA VAL A 372 -11.60 26.67 18.32
C VAL A 372 -11.92 27.15 19.73
N ALA A 373 -12.94 26.60 20.40
CA ALA A 373 -13.28 26.96 21.78
C ALA A 373 -12.20 26.51 22.79
N ILE A 374 -11.63 25.32 22.62
CA ILE A 374 -10.55 24.79 23.47
C ILE A 374 -9.24 25.54 23.21
N LEU A 375 -8.90 25.79 21.94
CA LEU A 375 -7.62 26.34 21.51
C LEU A 375 -7.63 27.86 21.34
N ALA A 376 -8.68 28.54 21.83
CA ALA A 376 -8.85 29.99 21.72
C ALA A 376 -7.63 30.81 22.22
N PRO A 377 -6.94 30.44 23.33
CA PRO A 377 -5.75 31.17 23.78
C PRO A 377 -4.55 31.13 22.82
N LEU A 378 -4.53 30.23 21.85
CA LEU A 378 -3.44 30.08 20.87
C LEU A 378 -3.79 30.67 19.49
N LEU A 379 -4.90 31.41 19.37
CA LEU A 379 -5.32 32.06 18.13
C LEU A 379 -4.49 33.33 17.85
N GLY A 380 -3.43 33.15 17.07
CA GLY A 380 -2.47 34.21 16.70
C GLY A 380 -1.01 33.72 16.80
N ALA A 381 -0.78 32.69 17.60
CA ALA A 381 0.52 32.11 17.89
C ALA A 381 1.33 31.78 16.62
N GLN A 382 2.57 32.27 16.57
CA GLN A 382 3.51 31.97 15.48
C GLN A 382 4.37 30.73 15.76
N SER A 383 4.51 30.36 17.03
CA SER A 383 5.10 29.10 17.50
C SER A 383 4.46 28.70 18.83
N LEU A 384 4.70 27.46 19.28
CA LEU A 384 4.25 26.96 20.58
C LEU A 384 5.47 26.53 21.40
N THR A 385 5.37 26.64 22.72
CA THR A 385 6.38 26.19 23.68
C THR A 385 5.74 25.44 24.85
N GLY A 386 6.55 24.61 25.51
CA GLY A 386 6.17 23.92 26.74
C GLY A 386 5.86 22.42 26.56
N GLY A 387 6.06 21.64 27.61
CA GLY A 387 6.09 20.18 27.52
C GLY A 387 7.18 19.70 26.55
N GLY A 388 6.78 18.97 25.51
CA GLY A 388 7.66 18.48 24.44
C GLY A 388 7.68 19.37 23.18
N LEU A 389 7.20 20.61 23.26
CA LEU A 389 7.21 21.57 22.16
C LEU A 389 8.44 22.47 22.20
N LEU A 390 9.24 22.38 21.14
CA LEU A 390 10.30 23.34 20.80
C LEU A 390 10.04 23.90 19.40
N PRO A 391 10.55 25.12 19.08
CA PRO A 391 10.52 25.64 17.72
C PRO A 391 11.32 24.74 16.78
N LEU A 392 10.91 24.69 15.52
CA LEU A 392 11.62 24.01 14.44
C LEU A 392 12.72 24.91 13.86
N SER A 393 13.66 24.30 13.15
CA SER A 393 14.69 25.01 12.37
C SER A 393 14.08 25.99 11.36
N ALA A 394 14.78 27.10 11.12
CA ALA A 394 14.21 28.26 10.45
C ALA A 394 13.97 28.07 8.95
N THR A 395 14.78 27.27 8.26
CA THR A 395 14.62 27.00 6.82
C THR A 395 14.28 25.55 6.53
N VAL A 396 13.63 25.32 5.40
CA VAL A 396 13.37 23.96 4.88
C VAL A 396 14.67 23.21 4.57
N GLY A 397 15.76 23.92 4.24
CA GLY A 397 17.07 23.28 4.02
C GLY A 397 17.60 22.60 5.28
N ASP A 398 17.55 23.30 6.41
CA ASP A 398 18.03 22.81 7.71
C ASP A 398 17.23 21.58 8.17
N LEU A 399 15.90 21.62 8.04
CA LEU A 399 15.01 20.50 8.38
C LEU A 399 15.39 19.21 7.64
N TRP A 400 15.71 19.30 6.35
CA TRP A 400 16.10 18.14 5.55
C TRP A 400 17.58 17.76 5.73
N ALA A 401 18.46 18.69 6.10
CA ALA A 401 19.82 18.37 6.55
C ALA A 401 19.83 17.59 7.87
N ASN A 402 18.86 17.88 8.75
CA ASN A 402 18.67 17.17 10.02
C ASN A 402 18.05 15.77 9.84
N VAL A 403 17.65 15.34 8.64
CA VAL A 403 17.12 13.99 8.39
C VAL A 403 18.23 12.94 8.16
N GLY A 404 18.08 11.77 8.77
CA GLY A 404 18.96 10.62 8.52
C GLY A 404 20.22 10.62 9.39
N TYR A 405 21.37 10.25 8.83
CA TYR A 405 22.63 10.06 9.56
C TYR A 405 23.64 11.18 9.23
N GLY A 406 24.09 11.90 10.24
CA GLY A 406 24.97 13.07 10.09
C GLY A 406 25.35 13.68 11.44
N TRP A 407 25.81 14.93 11.44
CA TRP A 407 26.04 15.70 12.67
C TRP A 407 24.74 15.97 13.43
N ARG A 408 24.83 16.07 14.76
CA ARG A 408 23.77 16.37 15.71
C ARG A 408 24.28 17.43 16.68
N ASP A 409 23.68 18.61 16.69
CA ASP A 409 24.16 19.74 17.50
C ASP A 409 23.48 19.79 18.89
N ILE A 410 23.56 18.66 19.60
CA ILE A 410 22.99 18.47 20.94
C ILE A 410 24.14 18.43 21.95
N GLY A 411 24.17 19.36 22.92
CA GLY A 411 25.24 19.44 23.92
C GLY A 411 26.59 19.78 23.29
N LEU A 412 27.57 18.89 23.43
CA LEU A 412 28.87 18.97 22.75
C LEU A 412 28.78 18.66 21.25
N GLY A 413 27.74 17.91 20.85
CA GLY A 413 27.50 17.45 19.50
C GLY A 413 28.13 16.08 19.17
N PHE A 414 27.53 15.35 18.22
CA PHE A 414 27.98 14.00 17.84
C PHE A 414 27.56 13.64 16.40
N ILE A 415 28.09 12.54 15.87
CA ILE A 415 27.66 11.97 14.58
C ILE A 415 26.74 10.77 14.86
N GLY A 416 25.52 10.78 14.31
CA GLY A 416 24.55 9.71 14.53
C GLY A 416 23.27 9.83 13.72
N GLY A 417 22.41 8.81 13.84
CA GLY A 417 21.06 8.82 13.29
C GLY A 417 20.13 9.78 14.03
N ALA A 418 19.38 10.58 13.27
CA ALA A 418 18.15 11.20 13.74
C ALA A 418 17.12 10.13 14.13
N ASP A 419 16.17 10.53 14.98
CA ASP A 419 14.92 9.81 15.09
C ASP A 419 14.14 9.91 13.75
N PRO A 420 13.45 8.85 13.31
CA PRO A 420 12.56 8.91 12.14
C PRO A 420 11.50 10.02 12.23
N PHE A 421 11.19 10.53 13.43
CA PHE A 421 10.31 11.67 13.66
C PHE A 421 10.76 12.95 12.94
N ALA A 422 12.08 13.17 12.80
CA ALA A 422 12.62 14.32 12.06
C ALA A 422 12.11 14.38 10.61
N VAL A 423 11.82 13.24 9.98
CA VAL A 423 11.22 13.18 8.64
C VAL A 423 9.78 13.70 8.64
N VAL A 424 9.01 13.40 9.69
CA VAL A 424 7.63 13.87 9.86
C VAL A 424 7.65 15.39 10.09
N LEU A 425 8.55 15.88 10.93
CA LEU A 425 8.77 17.31 11.17
C LEU A 425 9.22 18.04 9.90
N ALA A 426 10.17 17.50 9.14
CA ALA A 426 10.64 18.09 7.88
C ALA A 426 9.52 18.17 6.83
N ILE A 427 8.68 17.13 6.70
CA ILE A 427 7.51 17.15 5.81
C ILE A 427 6.50 18.21 6.27
N LEU A 428 6.20 18.30 7.57
CA LEU A 428 5.26 19.30 8.11
C LEU A 428 5.77 20.74 7.97
N GLY A 429 7.03 21.00 8.30
CA GLY A 429 7.67 22.30 8.12
C GLY A 429 7.79 22.73 6.65
N THR A 430 7.96 21.78 5.73
CA THR A 430 7.91 22.05 4.27
C THR A 430 6.56 22.60 3.82
N LEU A 431 5.45 22.25 4.48
CA LEU A 431 4.12 22.83 4.18
C LEU A 431 3.97 24.29 4.62
N THR A 432 4.79 24.74 5.58
CA THR A 432 4.80 26.11 6.11
C THR A 432 6.17 26.76 5.90
N PHE A 433 6.71 26.62 4.69
CA PHE A 433 8.10 26.98 4.32
C PHE A 433 8.54 28.42 4.66
N TRP A 434 7.61 29.34 4.93
CA TRP A 434 7.86 30.73 5.36
C TRP A 434 8.08 30.87 6.88
N SER A 435 7.61 29.91 7.68
CA SER A 435 7.80 29.81 9.13
C SER A 435 7.54 28.36 9.56
N PRO A 436 8.54 27.46 9.51
CA PRO A 436 8.30 26.04 9.72
C PRO A 436 7.72 25.67 11.09
N SER A 437 8.01 26.47 12.12
CA SER A 437 7.44 26.31 13.47
C SER A 437 5.90 26.45 13.49
N PHE A 438 5.32 27.20 12.54
CA PHE A 438 3.88 27.35 12.41
C PHE A 438 3.18 26.04 12.02
N ALA A 439 3.89 25.03 11.48
CA ALA A 439 3.34 23.71 11.25
C ALA A 439 2.80 23.05 12.54
N LEU A 440 3.46 23.28 13.69
CA LEU A 440 3.01 22.74 14.97
C LEU A 440 1.74 23.44 15.47
N VAL A 441 1.67 24.77 15.31
CA VAL A 441 0.45 25.56 15.56
C VAL A 441 -0.71 25.03 14.71
N LEU A 442 -0.49 24.80 13.41
CA LEU A 442 -1.50 24.29 12.49
C LEU A 442 -1.97 22.86 12.85
N VAL A 443 -1.04 21.98 13.27
CA VAL A 443 -1.38 20.64 13.77
C VAL A 443 -2.24 20.71 15.04
N TYR A 444 -1.95 21.64 15.96
CA TYR A 444 -2.77 21.88 17.15
C TYR A 444 -4.16 22.40 16.78
N LEU A 445 -4.27 23.52 16.06
CA LEU A 445 -5.54 24.14 15.68
C LEU A 445 -6.45 23.21 14.88
N LEU A 446 -5.88 22.29 14.10
CA LEU A 446 -6.63 21.29 13.34
C LEU A 446 -6.80 19.93 14.06
N ALA A 447 -6.28 19.76 15.29
CA ALA A 447 -6.23 18.46 15.96
C ALA A 447 -7.61 17.80 16.11
N LEU A 448 -8.56 18.46 16.77
CA LEU A 448 -9.92 17.94 16.96
C LEU A 448 -10.66 17.66 15.63
N PRO A 449 -10.74 18.59 14.65
CA PRO A 449 -11.40 18.30 13.38
C PRO A 449 -10.71 17.20 12.56
N LEU A 450 -9.38 17.08 12.59
CA LEU A 450 -8.65 15.99 11.92
C LEU A 450 -8.87 14.63 12.60
N ALA A 451 -8.91 14.59 13.93
CA ALA A 451 -9.27 13.39 14.69
C ALA A 451 -10.69 12.93 14.35
N ALA A 452 -11.66 13.85 14.39
CA ALA A 452 -13.07 13.57 14.11
C ALA A 452 -13.28 13.05 12.68
N ILE A 453 -12.70 13.68 11.65
CA ILE A 453 -12.85 13.21 10.27
C ILE A 453 -12.09 11.91 10.02
N GLY A 454 -10.93 11.70 10.64
CA GLY A 454 -10.19 10.44 10.59
C GLY A 454 -11.03 9.27 11.12
N ALA A 455 -11.60 9.42 12.31
CA ALA A 455 -12.48 8.41 12.92
C ALA A 455 -13.79 8.21 12.14
N TRP A 456 -14.41 9.28 11.62
CA TRP A 456 -15.59 9.18 10.75
C TRP A 456 -15.27 8.37 9.48
N MET A 457 -14.14 8.66 8.84
CA MET A 457 -13.67 7.99 7.61
C MET A 457 -13.30 6.53 7.86
N ALA A 458 -12.56 6.22 8.92
CA ALA A 458 -12.31 4.85 9.39
C ALA A 458 -13.61 4.07 9.57
N THR A 459 -14.60 4.70 10.23
CA THR A 459 -15.91 4.11 10.52
C THR A 459 -16.76 3.88 9.26
N THR A 460 -16.45 4.49 8.11
CA THR A 460 -17.09 4.13 6.81
C THR A 460 -16.82 2.67 6.41
N ARG A 461 -15.70 2.08 6.83
CA ARG A 461 -15.39 0.65 6.61
C ARG A 461 -16.23 -0.27 7.50
N LEU A 462 -16.66 0.24 8.64
CA LEU A 462 -17.45 -0.50 9.62
C LEU A 462 -18.96 -0.36 9.39
N THR A 463 -19.47 0.79 8.93
CA THR A 463 -20.92 1.02 8.81
C THR A 463 -21.33 2.06 7.76
N HIS A 464 -22.54 1.86 7.22
CA HIS A 464 -23.22 2.79 6.31
C HIS A 464 -24.07 3.85 7.03
N ARG A 465 -24.32 3.70 8.34
CA ARG A 465 -25.15 4.65 9.10
C ARG A 465 -24.34 5.88 9.52
N GLY A 466 -24.76 7.06 9.07
CA GLY A 466 -24.10 8.34 9.41
C GLY A 466 -23.99 8.60 10.91
N SER A 467 -25.07 8.37 11.67
CA SER A 467 -25.09 8.57 13.12
C SER A 467 -24.06 7.73 13.89
N LEU A 468 -23.81 6.48 13.47
CA LEU A 468 -22.76 5.65 14.08
C LEU A 468 -21.35 6.15 13.76
N ARG A 469 -21.14 6.77 12.59
CA ARG A 469 -19.86 7.42 12.23
C ARG A 469 -19.65 8.71 13.03
N ALA A 470 -20.73 9.47 13.26
CA ALA A 470 -20.71 10.68 14.08
C ALA A 470 -20.36 10.38 15.54
N ILE A 471 -21.00 9.36 16.12
CA ILE A 471 -20.71 8.94 17.49
C ILE A 471 -19.28 8.42 17.61
N ALA A 472 -18.79 7.63 16.64
CA ALA A 472 -17.39 7.20 16.61
C ALA A 472 -16.39 8.37 16.49
N ALA A 473 -16.74 9.43 15.76
CA ALA A 473 -15.93 10.65 15.66
C ALA A 473 -15.84 11.40 17.00
N VAL A 474 -16.95 11.53 17.73
CA VAL A 474 -16.99 12.14 19.06
C VAL A 474 -16.20 11.30 20.08
N LEU A 475 -16.41 9.97 20.11
CA LEU A 475 -15.71 9.08 21.03
C LEU A 475 -14.19 9.00 20.79
N TRP A 476 -13.73 9.37 19.59
CA TRP A 476 -12.30 9.46 19.27
C TRP A 476 -11.73 10.84 19.65
N ALA A 477 -12.34 11.92 19.15
CA ALA A 477 -11.85 13.28 19.34
C ALA A 477 -11.94 13.79 20.80
N LEU A 478 -12.77 13.17 21.65
CA LEU A 478 -12.85 13.43 23.09
C LEU A 478 -12.20 12.32 23.95
N SER A 479 -11.36 11.46 23.37
CA SER A 479 -10.65 10.46 24.16
C SER A 479 -9.63 11.12 25.13
N PRO A 480 -9.53 10.70 26.41
CA PRO A 480 -8.72 11.42 27.39
C PRO A 480 -7.24 11.46 27.00
N THR A 481 -6.69 10.34 26.53
CA THR A 481 -5.29 10.25 26.06
C THR A 481 -4.92 11.23 24.93
N PHE A 482 -5.90 11.70 24.13
CA PHE A 482 -5.65 12.69 23.09
C PHE A 482 -5.60 14.10 23.67
N LEU A 483 -6.56 14.45 24.52
CA LEU A 483 -6.62 15.76 25.16
C LEU A 483 -5.48 15.96 26.17
N THR A 484 -5.06 14.90 26.89
CA THR A 484 -3.82 14.92 27.70
C THR A 484 -2.57 15.14 26.84
N ALA A 485 -2.50 14.60 25.62
CA ALA A 485 -1.37 14.84 24.72
C ALA A 485 -1.29 16.30 24.23
N ILE A 486 -2.46 16.93 24.03
CA ILE A 486 -2.58 18.36 23.72
C ILE A 486 -2.13 19.21 24.93
N ALA A 487 -2.72 18.99 26.10
CA ALA A 487 -2.45 19.77 27.31
C ALA A 487 -1.01 19.61 27.87
N ALA A 488 -0.36 18.47 27.60
CA ALA A 488 1.02 18.18 28.02
C ALA A 488 2.08 18.41 26.92
N GLY A 489 1.73 19.08 25.81
CA GLY A 489 2.71 19.49 24.81
C GLY A 489 3.39 18.35 24.04
N ARG A 490 2.69 17.26 23.71
CA ARG A 490 3.31 16.07 23.08
C ARG A 490 2.96 15.94 21.59
N PRO A 491 3.68 16.63 20.66
CA PRO A 491 3.32 16.68 19.23
C PRO A 491 3.34 15.30 18.55
N ALA A 492 4.33 14.45 18.87
CA ALA A 492 4.42 13.11 18.30
C ALA A 492 3.21 12.23 18.66
N ALA A 493 2.75 12.31 19.92
CA ALA A 493 1.55 11.62 20.40
C ALA A 493 0.26 12.09 19.72
N ILE A 494 0.11 13.40 19.52
CA ILE A 494 -1.02 13.99 18.78
C ILE A 494 -1.03 13.42 17.36
N ILE A 495 0.10 13.45 16.65
CA ILE A 495 0.22 12.94 15.28
C ILE A 495 -0.14 11.44 15.21
N VAL A 496 0.30 10.61 16.15
CA VAL A 496 -0.11 9.20 16.24
C VAL A 496 -1.64 9.07 16.34
N HIS A 497 -2.29 9.87 17.20
CA HIS A 497 -3.74 9.84 17.37
C HIS A 497 -4.50 10.36 16.13
N LEU A 498 -3.93 11.30 15.38
CA LEU A 498 -4.49 11.73 14.10
C LEU A 498 -4.38 10.64 13.01
N LEU A 499 -3.26 9.91 12.97
CA LEU A 499 -2.96 8.96 11.89
C LEU A 499 -3.54 7.55 12.09
N LEU A 500 -3.73 7.08 13.32
CA LEU A 500 -4.23 5.73 13.63
C LEU A 500 -5.55 5.34 12.90
N PRO A 501 -6.60 6.20 12.83
CA PRO A 501 -7.81 5.90 12.07
C PRO A 501 -7.57 5.78 10.56
N TRP A 502 -6.66 6.58 10.01
CA TRP A 502 -6.28 6.52 8.59
C TRP A 502 -5.52 5.24 8.27
N LEU A 503 -4.62 4.78 9.16
CA LEU A 503 -3.95 3.49 9.02
C LEU A 503 -4.97 2.35 8.95
N PHE A 504 -5.98 2.36 9.82
CA PHE A 504 -7.09 1.40 9.74
C PHE A 504 -7.87 1.51 8.42
N PHE A 505 -8.25 2.72 8.02
CA PHE A 505 -9.02 2.97 6.78
C PHE A 505 -8.31 2.48 5.51
N ALA A 506 -6.98 2.67 5.45
CA ALA A 506 -6.11 2.24 4.37
C ALA A 506 -5.82 0.73 4.45
N GLY A 507 -5.43 0.22 5.62
CA GLY A 507 -5.13 -1.20 5.85
C GLY A 507 -6.31 -2.12 5.50
N PHE A 508 -7.54 -1.73 5.87
CA PHE A 508 -8.76 -2.45 5.51
C PHE A 508 -9.00 -2.51 3.98
N ALA A 509 -8.45 -1.56 3.22
CA ALA A 509 -8.52 -1.54 1.76
C ALA A 509 -7.27 -2.17 1.08
N ALA A 510 -6.15 -2.34 1.77
CA ALA A 510 -4.88 -2.85 1.24
C ALA A 510 -4.99 -4.25 0.61
N ALA A 511 -5.83 -5.13 1.18
CA ALA A 511 -6.13 -6.44 0.58
C ALA A 511 -6.65 -6.33 -0.87
N ARG A 512 -7.42 -5.29 -1.17
CA ARG A 512 -8.06 -5.06 -2.48
C ARG A 512 -7.31 -4.10 -3.39
N SER A 513 -6.56 -3.13 -2.87
CA SER A 513 -5.79 -2.17 -3.68
C SER A 513 -4.34 -2.02 -3.24
N TRP A 514 -3.42 -2.07 -4.21
CA TRP A 514 -2.04 -1.65 -4.04
C TRP A 514 -1.89 -0.18 -3.62
N SER A 515 -2.80 0.72 -4.03
CA SER A 515 -2.74 2.11 -3.57
C SER A 515 -3.03 2.24 -2.07
N ALA A 516 -4.02 1.50 -1.58
CA ALA A 516 -4.33 1.46 -0.15
C ALA A 516 -3.24 0.75 0.68
N SER A 517 -2.55 -0.23 0.07
CA SER A 517 -1.32 -0.84 0.63
C SER A 517 -0.19 0.19 0.76
N GLY A 518 0.11 0.96 -0.29
CA GLY A 518 1.10 2.03 -0.24
C GLY A 518 0.74 3.14 0.76
N SER A 519 -0.53 3.57 0.82
CA SER A 519 -1.01 4.51 1.85
C SER A 519 -0.84 3.94 3.25
N ALA A 520 -1.21 2.67 3.49
CA ALA A 520 -1.05 2.03 4.78
C ALA A 520 0.44 1.91 5.18
N ALA A 521 1.35 1.67 4.24
CA ALA A 521 2.79 1.62 4.47
C ALA A 521 3.37 2.98 4.91
N LEU A 522 2.96 4.08 4.26
CA LEU A 522 3.36 5.44 4.66
C LEU A 522 2.79 5.82 6.03
N LEU A 523 1.52 5.49 6.29
CA LEU A 523 0.86 5.76 7.58
C LEU A 523 1.46 4.93 8.72
N PHE A 524 1.79 3.66 8.47
CA PHE A 524 2.50 2.80 9.41
C PHE A 524 3.89 3.38 9.74
N ALA A 525 4.63 3.83 8.72
CA ALA A 525 5.93 4.47 8.91
C ALA A 525 5.85 5.78 9.69
N ALA A 526 4.90 6.65 9.40
CA ALA A 526 4.70 7.89 10.15
C ALA A 526 4.29 7.65 11.61
N ILE A 527 3.44 6.66 11.90
CA ILE A 527 3.05 6.30 13.27
C ILE A 527 4.24 5.71 14.04
N VAL A 528 4.98 4.75 13.46
CA VAL A 528 6.18 4.17 14.09
C VAL A 528 7.29 5.21 14.25
N ALA A 529 7.38 6.20 13.35
CA ALA A 529 8.32 7.30 13.47
C ALA A 529 7.98 8.27 14.61
N CYS A 530 6.69 8.43 14.97
CA CYS A 530 6.25 9.30 16.06
C CYS A 530 6.14 8.57 17.42
N ALA A 531 5.89 7.25 17.42
CA ALA A 531 5.89 6.43 18.63
C ALA A 531 6.45 5.04 18.32
N PRO A 532 7.77 4.84 18.44
CA PRO A 532 8.42 3.54 18.24
C PRO A 532 7.86 2.46 19.19
N SER A 533 7.42 2.86 20.38
CA SER A 533 6.71 2.04 21.38
C SER A 533 5.46 1.31 20.84
N LEU A 534 4.78 1.83 19.81
CA LEU A 534 3.65 1.16 19.14
C LEU A 534 4.07 0.07 18.13
N ALA A 535 5.33 0.05 17.68
CA ALA A 535 5.77 -0.84 16.61
C ALA A 535 5.51 -2.34 16.90
N PRO A 536 5.73 -2.89 18.12
CA PRO A 536 5.43 -4.29 18.40
C PRO A 536 3.95 -4.65 18.21
N ALA A 537 3.03 -3.82 18.71
CA ALA A 537 1.59 -4.04 18.57
C ALA A 537 1.13 -3.93 17.10
N LEU A 538 1.65 -2.95 16.36
CA LEU A 538 1.36 -2.78 14.94
C LEU A 538 1.95 -3.92 14.09
N LEU A 539 3.12 -4.46 14.45
CA LEU A 539 3.71 -5.64 13.81
C LEU A 539 2.92 -6.93 14.08
N VAL A 540 2.38 -7.11 15.30
CA VAL A 540 1.46 -8.24 15.58
C VAL A 540 0.17 -8.11 14.75
N GLY A 541 -0.44 -6.92 14.70
CA GLY A 541 -1.61 -6.66 13.86
C GLY A 541 -1.35 -6.86 12.37
N TRP A 542 -0.18 -6.44 11.89
CA TRP A 542 0.31 -6.68 10.53
C TRP A 542 0.50 -8.17 10.23
N LEU A 543 1.13 -8.93 11.14
CA LEU A 543 1.36 -10.37 10.96
C LEU A 543 0.05 -11.15 10.90
N LEU A 544 -0.92 -10.83 11.76
CA LEU A 544 -2.28 -11.38 11.70
C LEU A 544 -2.95 -11.06 10.36
N CYS A 545 -2.80 -9.84 9.85
CA CYS A 545 -3.29 -9.46 8.52
C CYS A 545 -2.60 -10.27 7.40
N VAL A 546 -1.28 -10.42 7.44
CA VAL A 546 -0.51 -11.26 6.49
C VAL A 546 -1.05 -12.69 6.49
N LEU A 547 -1.15 -13.34 7.65
CA LEU A 547 -1.61 -14.73 7.80
C LEU A 547 -3.04 -14.94 7.26
N VAL A 548 -3.96 -14.00 7.49
CA VAL A 548 -5.36 -14.08 7.04
C VAL A 548 -5.53 -13.67 5.57
N SER A 549 -4.64 -12.85 5.01
CA SER A 549 -4.79 -12.25 3.67
C SER A 549 -4.69 -13.21 2.48
N GLY A 550 -4.19 -14.43 2.67
CA GLY A 550 -4.18 -15.52 1.68
C GLY A 550 -3.55 -15.12 0.34
N ARG A 551 -4.36 -15.02 -0.73
CA ARG A 551 -3.88 -14.62 -2.07
C ARG A 551 -3.40 -13.16 -2.15
N SER A 552 -3.69 -12.33 -1.15
CA SER A 552 -3.30 -10.91 -1.10
C SER A 552 -2.07 -10.60 -0.23
N VAL A 553 -1.38 -11.62 0.33
CA VAL A 553 -0.16 -11.50 1.16
C VAL A 553 0.84 -10.47 0.64
N MET A 554 1.15 -10.48 -0.66
CA MET A 554 2.12 -9.55 -1.27
C MET A 554 1.78 -8.07 -1.08
N ARG A 555 0.51 -7.73 -0.84
CA ARG A 555 0.01 -6.36 -0.57
C ARG A 555 0.17 -5.94 0.90
N PHE A 556 0.36 -6.89 1.82
CA PHE A 556 0.62 -6.60 3.23
C PHE A 556 2.11 -6.65 3.57
N VAL A 557 2.88 -7.58 2.98
CA VAL A 557 4.32 -7.77 3.29
C VAL A 557 5.15 -6.48 3.19
N GLY A 558 4.81 -5.57 2.26
CA GLY A 558 5.53 -4.31 2.09
C GLY A 558 5.24 -3.21 3.11
N ILE A 559 4.24 -3.36 3.99
CA ILE A 559 3.78 -2.28 4.88
C ILE A 559 4.85 -1.77 5.86
N PRO A 560 5.66 -2.62 6.53
CA PRO A 560 6.70 -2.13 7.45
C PRO A 560 7.96 -1.59 6.75
N LEU A 561 8.13 -1.78 5.43
CA LEU A 561 9.38 -1.45 4.74
C LEU A 561 9.79 0.03 4.85
N PRO A 562 8.91 1.04 4.73
CA PRO A 562 9.33 2.44 4.85
C PRO A 562 9.68 2.81 6.29
N ALA A 563 9.04 2.19 7.28
CA ALA A 563 9.36 2.37 8.70
C ALA A 563 10.77 1.85 8.99
N LEU A 564 11.07 0.62 8.55
CA LEU A 564 12.38 0.01 8.66
C LEU A 564 13.45 0.82 7.91
N ALA A 565 13.15 1.32 6.70
CA ALA A 565 14.08 2.11 5.90
C ALA A 565 14.47 3.44 6.55
N LEU A 566 13.54 4.10 7.24
CA LEU A 566 13.85 5.30 8.03
C LEU A 566 14.63 4.96 9.31
N ALA A 567 14.32 3.83 9.95
CA ALA A 567 14.95 3.44 11.20
C ALA A 567 16.37 2.87 11.05
N ILE A 568 16.88 2.57 9.84
CA ILE A 568 18.19 1.91 9.64
C ILE A 568 19.34 2.57 10.43
N PRO A 569 19.52 3.91 10.40
CA PRO A 569 20.62 4.54 11.15
C PRO A 569 20.49 4.36 12.66
N LEU A 570 19.28 4.59 13.20
CA LEU A 570 18.99 4.47 14.63
C LEU A 570 19.15 3.02 15.11
N LEU A 571 18.60 2.06 14.34
CA LEU A 571 18.76 0.62 14.57
C LEU A 571 20.23 0.22 14.61
N TRP A 572 21.06 0.73 13.69
CA TRP A 572 22.48 0.43 13.64
C TRP A 572 23.24 1.02 14.84
N ASN A 573 23.00 2.29 15.18
CA ASN A 573 23.63 2.95 16.32
C ASN A 573 23.27 2.28 17.67
N GLN A 574 21.99 1.97 17.91
CA GLN A 574 21.58 1.32 19.17
C GLN A 574 21.99 -0.17 19.22
N ALA A 575 22.07 -0.87 18.09
CA ALA A 575 22.62 -2.23 18.02
C ALA A 575 24.10 -2.28 18.42
N LEU A 576 24.91 -1.32 17.95
CA LEU A 576 26.33 -1.20 18.34
C LEU A 576 26.51 -0.91 19.84
N ARG A 577 25.54 -0.23 20.46
CA ARG A 577 25.48 0.03 21.92
C ARG A 577 24.87 -1.13 22.72
N GLY A 578 24.30 -2.15 22.07
CA GLY A 578 23.54 -3.23 22.71
C GLY A 578 22.20 -2.82 23.35
N ASN A 579 21.84 -1.54 23.32
CA ASN A 579 20.64 -1.01 24.00
C ASN A 579 19.39 -1.11 23.09
N TRP A 580 18.86 -2.32 22.96
CA TRP A 580 17.68 -2.58 22.13
C TRP A 580 16.37 -1.99 22.69
N LEU A 581 16.27 -1.74 24.01
CA LEU A 581 15.08 -1.15 24.62
C LEU A 581 14.94 0.36 24.32
N ALA A 582 16.06 1.06 24.16
CA ALA A 582 16.09 2.46 23.75
C ALA A 582 15.46 2.73 22.36
N LEU A 583 15.29 1.70 21.53
CA LEU A 583 14.52 1.80 20.26
C LEU A 583 13.01 1.98 20.48
N LEU A 584 12.52 1.89 21.72
CA LEU A 584 11.12 2.14 22.10
C LEU A 584 10.92 3.52 22.77
N ALA A 585 11.99 4.31 22.93
CA ALA A 585 11.92 5.66 23.48
C ALA A 585 11.04 6.57 22.61
N ASP A 586 10.38 7.54 23.25
CA ASP A 586 9.61 8.55 22.54
C ASP A 586 10.57 9.58 21.90
N PRO A 587 10.37 9.97 20.62
CA PRO A 587 11.27 10.86 19.91
C PRO A 587 11.00 12.34 20.22
N GLY A 588 12.06 13.15 20.13
CA GLY A 588 12.04 14.56 20.54
C GLY A 588 12.46 14.74 22.01
N VAL A 589 11.96 15.81 22.65
CA VAL A 589 12.36 16.20 24.01
C VAL A 589 11.91 15.14 25.04
N PRO A 590 12.82 14.64 25.92
CA PRO A 590 12.48 13.66 26.95
C PRO A 590 11.74 14.33 28.13
N VAL A 591 10.41 14.36 28.06
CA VAL A 591 9.55 14.94 29.11
C VAL A 591 9.19 13.87 30.15
N PRO A 592 9.53 14.03 31.44
CA PRO A 592 9.17 13.08 32.50
C PRO A 592 7.64 12.91 32.66
N THR A 593 7.21 11.85 33.33
CA THR A 593 5.79 11.56 33.59
C THR A 593 5.68 10.76 34.88
N ALA A 594 4.79 11.17 35.78
CA ALA A 594 4.53 10.44 37.03
C ALA A 594 4.02 9.02 36.76
N ALA A 595 4.45 8.05 37.57
CA ALA A 595 4.02 6.66 37.45
C ALA A 595 2.55 6.50 37.88
N VAL A 596 1.78 5.73 37.11
CA VAL A 596 0.31 5.59 37.28
C VAL A 596 -0.06 4.12 37.51
N PRO A 597 -0.95 3.79 38.45
CA PRO A 597 -1.39 2.41 38.65
C PRO A 597 -2.18 1.88 37.45
N ILE A 598 -1.87 0.65 37.04
CA ILE A 598 -2.33 -0.02 35.80
C ILE A 598 -3.84 0.09 35.52
N TRP A 599 -4.68 0.16 36.56
CA TRP A 599 -6.13 0.26 36.37
C TRP A 599 -6.60 1.59 35.76
N GLN A 600 -5.84 2.69 35.89
CA GLN A 600 -6.18 3.96 35.23
C GLN A 600 -5.90 3.91 33.71
N PHE A 601 -4.96 3.07 33.25
CA PHE A 601 -4.77 2.79 31.82
C PHE A 601 -6.02 2.13 31.19
N ILE A 602 -6.79 1.34 31.97
CA ILE A 602 -8.08 0.77 31.54
C ILE A 602 -9.15 1.87 31.39
N LEU A 603 -9.06 2.96 32.15
CA LEU A 603 -9.91 4.15 31.99
C LEU A 603 -9.46 5.02 30.81
N GLY A 604 -8.29 4.76 30.22
CA GLY A 604 -7.78 5.46 29.05
C GLY A 604 -7.03 6.76 29.34
N PHE A 605 -6.56 6.96 30.58
CA PHE A 605 -5.72 8.08 31.00
C PHE A 605 -4.24 7.68 31.02
N PRO A 606 -3.32 8.43 30.36
CA PRO A 606 -1.88 8.12 30.34
C PRO A 606 -1.08 8.73 31.50
N ALA A 607 -1.71 9.64 32.24
CA ALA A 607 -1.19 10.31 33.44
C ALA A 607 -2.22 10.15 34.58
N GLY A 608 -1.88 10.59 35.79
CA GLY A 608 -2.71 10.48 36.99
C GLY A 608 -3.96 11.38 36.99
N ASP A 609 -4.50 11.57 38.20
CA ASP A 609 -5.45 12.65 38.52
C ASP A 609 -6.78 12.65 37.73
N PHE A 610 -7.05 11.52 37.06
CA PHE A 610 -8.16 11.35 36.12
C PHE A 610 -8.27 12.50 35.11
N GLY A 611 -7.13 13.08 34.71
CA GLY A 611 -7.08 14.23 33.82
C GLY A 611 -7.62 15.53 34.42
N GLY A 612 -7.35 15.80 35.71
CA GLY A 612 -7.64 17.08 36.37
C GLY A 612 -8.96 17.12 37.14
N TRP A 613 -9.69 16.00 37.24
CA TRP A 613 -10.89 15.93 38.08
C TRP A 613 -10.59 16.10 39.57
N THR A 614 -9.41 15.68 40.03
CA THR A 614 -8.94 15.90 41.42
C THR A 614 -8.75 17.38 41.76
N GLN A 615 -8.35 18.19 40.78
CA GLN A 615 -8.22 19.65 40.90
C GLN A 615 -9.60 20.35 40.85
N LEU A 616 -10.46 19.92 39.92
CA LEU A 616 -11.69 20.61 39.57
C LEU A 616 -12.84 20.36 40.56
N LEU A 617 -12.91 19.19 41.20
CA LEU A 617 -13.94 18.90 42.22
C LEU A 617 -13.87 19.85 43.43
N PRO A 618 -12.69 20.11 44.05
CA PRO A 618 -12.53 21.10 45.11
C PRO A 618 -12.99 22.52 44.73
N LEU A 619 -12.76 22.97 43.49
CA LEU A 619 -13.22 24.28 43.01
C LEU A 619 -14.75 24.41 43.00
N TRP A 620 -15.49 23.30 43.01
CA TRP A 620 -16.95 23.24 43.12
C TRP A 620 -17.43 22.76 44.51
N GLY A 621 -16.54 22.74 45.51
CA GLY A 621 -16.85 22.32 46.88
C GLY A 621 -17.01 20.80 47.07
N GLY A 622 -16.56 19.99 46.10
CA GLY A 622 -16.56 18.53 46.17
C GLY A 622 -15.22 17.97 46.65
N ASP A 623 -15.26 16.80 47.30
CA ASP A 623 -14.05 16.04 47.66
C ASP A 623 -13.37 15.46 46.40
N ALA A 624 -12.06 15.68 46.26
CA ALA A 624 -11.24 15.13 45.17
C ALA A 624 -11.31 13.59 45.08
N ALA A 625 -11.53 12.88 46.20
CA ALA A 625 -11.70 11.43 46.21
C ALA A 625 -12.92 10.95 45.38
N VAL A 626 -13.92 11.81 45.16
CA VAL A 626 -15.09 11.50 44.32
C VAL A 626 -14.69 11.24 42.87
N ALA A 627 -13.60 11.82 42.37
CA ALA A 627 -13.08 11.58 41.01
C ALA A 627 -12.85 10.08 40.75
N GLY A 628 -12.31 9.36 41.75
CA GLY A 628 -11.99 7.94 41.68
C GLY A 628 -13.20 7.01 41.55
N TYR A 629 -14.41 7.51 41.77
CA TYR A 629 -15.67 6.77 41.57
C TYR A 629 -16.49 7.33 40.39
N LEU A 630 -16.52 8.65 40.24
CA LEU A 630 -17.27 9.36 39.20
C LEU A 630 -16.75 9.04 37.79
N VAL A 631 -15.43 9.12 37.58
CA VAL A 631 -14.85 8.91 36.23
C VAL A 631 -15.00 7.46 35.75
N PRO A 632 -14.74 6.42 36.57
CA PRO A 632 -15.10 5.04 36.19
C PRO A 632 -16.59 4.86 35.89
N LEU A 633 -17.49 5.40 36.72
CA LEU A 633 -18.94 5.27 36.55
C LEU A 633 -19.42 5.83 35.21
N LEU A 634 -18.90 6.99 34.80
CA LEU A 634 -19.20 7.62 33.50
C LEU A 634 -18.68 6.80 32.30
N LEU A 635 -17.64 5.99 32.49
CA LEU A 635 -17.06 5.14 31.43
C LEU A 635 -17.70 3.72 31.36
N VAL A 636 -18.43 3.27 32.39
CA VAL A 636 -19.14 1.98 32.39
C VAL A 636 -20.03 1.77 31.14
N PRO A 637 -20.85 2.73 30.67
CA PRO A 637 -21.67 2.55 29.47
C PRO A 637 -20.86 2.16 28.23
N MET A 638 -19.66 2.74 28.05
CA MET A 638 -18.76 2.41 26.95
C MET A 638 -18.24 0.98 27.06
N ALA A 639 -17.77 0.58 28.25
CA ALA A 639 -17.25 -0.76 28.51
C ALA A 639 -18.31 -1.84 28.30
N VAL A 640 -19.53 -1.61 28.77
CA VAL A 640 -20.69 -2.51 28.57
C VAL A 640 -21.03 -2.64 27.08
N LEU A 641 -21.08 -1.54 26.32
CA LEU A 641 -21.31 -1.59 24.88
C LEU A 641 -20.18 -2.34 24.13
N ALA A 642 -18.92 -2.08 24.48
CA ALA A 642 -17.75 -2.72 23.86
C ALA A 642 -17.72 -4.23 24.08
N LEU A 643 -18.00 -4.70 25.31
CA LEU A 643 -18.06 -6.13 25.64
C LEU A 643 -19.27 -6.82 25.02
N MET A 644 -20.46 -6.19 25.06
CA MET A 644 -21.68 -6.72 24.46
C MET A 644 -21.56 -6.90 22.93
N ALA A 645 -20.67 -6.18 22.25
CA ALA A 645 -20.40 -6.36 20.83
C ALA A 645 -19.96 -7.79 20.45
N LEU A 646 -19.39 -8.57 21.39
CA LEU A 646 -19.05 -9.98 21.20
C LEU A 646 -20.29 -10.91 21.15
N LEU A 647 -21.40 -10.49 21.76
CA LEU A 647 -22.66 -11.25 21.81
C LEU A 647 -23.59 -10.92 20.62
N LEU A 648 -23.20 -9.97 19.76
CA LEU A 648 -24.06 -9.37 18.73
C LEU A 648 -23.65 -9.75 17.29
N PRO A 649 -24.57 -9.60 16.30
CA PRO A 649 -24.29 -9.87 14.89
C PRO A 649 -23.11 -9.04 14.34
N GLY A 650 -21.97 -9.69 14.17
CA GLY A 650 -20.70 -9.03 13.86
C GLY A 650 -19.54 -9.38 14.80
N ALA A 651 -19.76 -10.22 15.82
CA ALA A 651 -18.80 -10.64 16.84
C ALA A 651 -17.36 -10.88 16.36
N ARG A 652 -17.11 -11.43 15.15
CA ARG A 652 -15.74 -11.59 14.61
C ARG A 652 -15.02 -10.25 14.38
N GLY A 653 -15.73 -9.22 13.93
CA GLY A 653 -15.20 -7.87 13.77
C GLY A 653 -15.02 -7.17 15.11
N ALA A 654 -15.96 -7.36 16.04
CA ALA A 654 -15.83 -6.87 17.43
C ALA A 654 -14.63 -7.51 18.14
N ALA A 655 -14.40 -8.82 17.96
CA ALA A 655 -13.24 -9.52 18.52
C ALA A 655 -11.91 -8.99 17.95
N LEU A 656 -11.83 -8.71 16.63
CA LEU A 656 -10.64 -8.08 16.04
C LEU A 656 -10.41 -6.66 16.58
N ALA A 657 -11.48 -5.88 16.80
CA ALA A 657 -11.38 -4.56 17.43
C ALA A 657 -10.92 -4.65 18.89
N LEU A 658 -11.44 -5.59 19.67
CA LEU A 658 -11.01 -5.83 21.06
C LEU A 658 -9.60 -6.44 21.16
N VAL A 659 -9.15 -7.22 20.18
CA VAL A 659 -7.73 -7.65 20.09
C VAL A 659 -6.82 -6.44 19.83
N ALA A 660 -7.20 -5.52 18.94
CA ALA A 660 -6.48 -4.25 18.79
C ALA A 660 -6.50 -3.43 20.08
N ALA A 661 -7.63 -3.42 20.81
CA ALA A 661 -7.73 -2.76 22.10
C ALA A 661 -6.74 -3.34 23.12
N LEU A 662 -6.74 -4.67 23.29
CA LEU A 662 -5.85 -5.39 24.22
C LEU A 662 -4.37 -5.22 23.86
N LEU A 663 -4.02 -5.17 22.57
CA LEU A 663 -2.66 -4.86 22.12
C LEU A 663 -2.25 -3.43 22.52
N GLY A 664 -3.13 -2.44 22.33
CA GLY A 664 -2.87 -1.06 22.75
C GLY A 664 -2.73 -0.90 24.27
N LEU A 665 -3.61 -1.55 25.04
CA LEU A 665 -3.53 -1.56 26.51
C LEU A 665 -2.25 -2.27 27.01
N GLY A 666 -1.87 -3.39 26.38
CA GLY A 666 -0.60 -4.06 26.67
C GLY A 666 0.61 -3.18 26.38
N THR A 667 0.62 -2.45 25.26
CA THR A 667 1.65 -1.45 24.95
C THR A 667 1.69 -0.33 26.00
N ALA A 668 0.54 0.19 26.44
CA ALA A 668 0.48 1.24 27.46
C ALA A 668 1.03 0.77 28.82
N ILE A 669 0.68 -0.44 29.25
CA ILE A 669 1.20 -1.05 30.49
C ILE A 669 2.72 -1.25 30.41
N LEU A 670 3.23 -1.77 29.27
CA LEU A 670 4.67 -1.96 29.08
C LEU A 670 5.41 -0.62 29.08
N ALA A 671 4.92 0.38 28.32
CA ALA A 671 5.50 1.72 28.27
C ALA A 671 5.59 2.37 29.67
N GLY A 672 4.47 2.38 30.42
CA GLY A 672 4.41 2.90 31.79
C GLY A 672 5.18 2.10 32.85
N SER A 673 5.88 1.04 32.45
CA SER A 673 6.77 0.24 33.30
C SER A 673 8.25 0.27 32.87
N LEU A 674 8.58 1.03 31.83
CA LEU A 674 9.91 1.09 31.22
C LEU A 674 10.44 2.53 31.16
N SER A 675 11.49 2.81 31.92
CA SER A 675 12.34 3.99 31.73
C SER A 675 13.54 3.62 30.87
N VAL A 676 13.76 4.39 29.79
CA VAL A 676 14.77 4.11 28.76
C VAL A 676 15.63 5.33 28.40
N ALA A 677 15.24 6.51 28.85
CA ALA A 677 15.96 7.77 28.70
C ALA A 677 16.24 8.40 30.08
N ALA A 678 17.12 9.40 30.12
CA ALA A 678 17.41 10.17 31.33
C ALA A 678 17.45 11.68 31.03
N LEU A 679 17.14 12.48 32.06
CA LEU A 679 17.28 13.93 32.06
C LEU A 679 17.92 14.34 33.40
N GLY A 680 19.21 14.65 33.37
CA GLY A 680 20.00 14.78 34.61
C GLY A 680 19.95 13.49 35.44
N ALA A 681 19.58 13.60 36.71
CA ALA A 681 19.37 12.44 37.59
C ALA A 681 18.01 11.73 37.41
N GLN A 682 17.07 12.31 36.66
CA GLN A 682 15.71 11.75 36.52
C GLN A 682 15.64 10.70 35.39
N ALA A 683 15.09 9.52 35.70
CA ALA A 683 14.82 8.49 34.72
C ALA A 683 13.47 8.73 34.01
N VAL A 684 13.49 8.85 32.67
CA VAL A 684 12.32 9.19 31.86
C VAL A 684 11.67 7.93 31.28
N GLY A 685 10.39 7.74 31.64
CA GLY A 685 9.51 6.66 31.18
C GLY A 685 9.01 6.84 29.75
N ILE A 686 8.69 5.73 29.08
CA ILE A 686 7.97 5.75 27.79
C ILE A 686 6.51 6.13 28.04
N TRP A 687 5.97 7.10 27.30
CA TRP A 687 4.65 7.66 27.52
C TRP A 687 3.51 6.69 27.12
N PRO A 688 2.64 6.27 28.06
CA PRO A 688 1.64 5.21 27.82
C PRO A 688 0.60 5.52 26.74
N GLY A 689 0.34 6.80 26.47
CA GLY A 689 -0.81 7.25 25.69
C GLY A 689 -0.78 6.91 24.19
N ALA A 690 0.38 6.56 23.65
CA ALA A 690 0.48 6.00 22.30
C ALA A 690 -0.21 4.63 22.24
N GLY A 691 0.05 3.76 23.23
CA GLY A 691 -0.66 2.51 23.44
C GLY A 691 -2.15 2.74 23.72
N LEU A 692 -2.50 3.71 24.57
CA LEU A 692 -3.90 4.03 24.86
C LEU A 692 -4.66 4.55 23.65
N SER A 693 -4.02 5.23 22.70
CA SER A 693 -4.65 5.62 21.44
C SER A 693 -5.06 4.39 20.62
N LEU A 694 -4.23 3.35 20.57
CA LEU A 694 -4.61 2.06 19.96
C LEU A 694 -5.70 1.32 20.77
N TYR A 695 -5.67 1.42 22.11
CA TYR A 695 -6.72 0.90 22.99
C TYR A 695 -8.10 1.51 22.65
N TRP A 696 -8.17 2.84 22.61
CA TRP A 696 -9.36 3.60 22.23
C TRP A 696 -9.86 3.26 20.83
N LEU A 697 -8.98 3.03 19.85
CA LEU A 697 -9.38 2.71 18.48
C LEU A 697 -10.12 1.37 18.44
N GLY A 698 -9.65 0.40 19.22
CA GLY A 698 -10.30 -0.89 19.40
C GLY A 698 -11.64 -0.80 20.15
N LEU A 699 -11.72 0.01 21.21
CA LEU A 699 -12.97 0.26 21.95
C LEU A 699 -14.03 0.91 21.07
N VAL A 700 -13.71 2.01 20.38
CA VAL A 700 -14.63 2.71 19.47
C VAL A 700 -15.09 1.78 18.35
N GLY A 701 -14.19 0.96 17.81
CA GLY A 701 -14.53 -0.09 16.84
C GLY A 701 -15.55 -1.10 17.41
N ALA A 702 -15.35 -1.59 18.62
CA ALA A 702 -16.29 -2.51 19.29
C ALA A 702 -17.65 -1.86 19.56
N VAL A 703 -17.68 -0.62 20.05
CA VAL A 703 -18.92 0.16 20.27
C VAL A 703 -19.69 0.36 18.97
N VAL A 704 -19.02 0.60 17.83
CA VAL A 704 -19.66 0.63 16.50
C VAL A 704 -20.25 -0.73 16.09
N PHE A 705 -19.60 -1.85 16.43
CA PHE A 705 -20.17 -3.17 16.19
C PHE A 705 -21.40 -3.45 17.07
N ALA A 706 -21.40 -3.06 18.35
CA ALA A 706 -22.60 -3.09 19.19
C ALA A 706 -23.73 -2.22 18.61
N GLY A 707 -23.42 -1.00 18.18
CA GLY A 707 -24.37 -0.07 17.55
C GLY A 707 -24.95 -0.57 16.22
N ARG A 708 -24.22 -1.41 15.48
CA ARG A 708 -24.77 -2.17 14.34
C ARG A 708 -25.76 -3.24 14.79
N GLY A 709 -25.39 -4.04 15.80
CA GLY A 709 -26.19 -5.16 16.30
C GLY A 709 -27.52 -4.74 16.93
N LEU A 710 -27.53 -3.71 17.80
CA LEU A 710 -28.72 -3.21 18.51
C LEU A 710 -29.70 -2.40 17.65
N HIS A 711 -29.47 -2.31 16.34
CA HIS A 711 -30.34 -1.69 15.34
C HIS A 711 -30.92 -0.31 15.72
N ARG A 712 -32.20 -0.19 16.12
CA ARG A 712 -32.81 1.11 16.51
C ARG A 712 -32.61 1.45 17.99
N ILE A 713 -32.59 0.44 18.85
CA ILE A 713 -32.43 0.58 20.31
C ILE A 713 -31.05 1.15 20.68
N ALA A 714 -30.07 0.93 19.79
CA ALA A 714 -28.69 1.42 19.92
C ALA A 714 -28.52 2.91 20.25
N ILE A 715 -29.40 3.79 19.76
CA ILE A 715 -29.11 5.24 19.69
C ILE A 715 -29.02 5.86 21.09
N ALA A 716 -29.96 5.55 21.99
CA ALA A 716 -29.98 6.12 23.35
C ALA A 716 -28.72 5.78 24.17
N PRO A 717 -28.28 4.51 24.35
CA PRO A 717 -27.06 4.20 25.10
C PRO A 717 -25.79 4.72 24.43
N LEU A 718 -25.75 4.79 23.09
CA LEU A 718 -24.61 5.38 22.37
C LEU A 718 -24.50 6.90 22.59
N VAL A 719 -25.61 7.63 22.58
CA VAL A 719 -25.64 9.07 22.89
C VAL A 719 -25.30 9.30 24.37
N ALA A 720 -25.85 8.49 25.29
CA ALA A 720 -25.49 8.55 26.70
C ALA A 720 -23.99 8.32 26.94
N THR A 721 -23.38 7.39 26.19
CA THR A 721 -21.93 7.14 26.24
C THR A 721 -21.12 8.34 25.71
N ALA A 722 -21.55 8.96 24.60
CA ALA A 722 -20.90 10.15 24.05
C ALA A 722 -21.01 11.36 24.99
N VAL A 723 -22.16 11.56 25.64
CA VAL A 723 -22.37 12.62 26.64
C VAL A 723 -21.55 12.36 27.90
N ALA A 724 -21.53 11.12 28.40
CA ALA A 724 -20.72 10.76 29.57
C ALA A 724 -19.22 10.94 29.32
N LEU A 725 -18.73 10.60 28.12
CA LEU A 725 -17.34 10.90 27.74
C LEU A 725 -17.09 12.41 27.64
N ALA A 726 -18.01 13.18 27.06
CA ALA A 726 -17.87 14.64 26.98
C ALA A 726 -17.81 15.31 28.37
N VAL A 727 -18.51 14.76 29.36
CA VAL A 727 -18.32 15.15 30.77
C VAL A 727 -16.93 14.74 31.26
N VAL A 728 -16.54 13.47 31.13
CA VAL A 728 -15.21 12.98 31.57
C VAL A 728 -14.06 13.82 31.00
N SER A 729 -14.16 14.25 29.74
CA SER A 729 -13.13 15.06 29.06
C SER A 729 -13.14 16.55 29.43
N LEU A 730 -14.11 17.03 30.22
CA LEU A 730 -14.31 18.47 30.46
C LEU A 730 -13.10 19.18 31.09
N PRO A 731 -12.40 18.66 32.12
CA PRO A 731 -11.25 19.38 32.69
C PRO A 731 -10.07 19.44 31.72
N LEU A 732 -9.80 18.34 30.98
CA LEU A 732 -8.77 18.32 29.94
C LEU A 732 -9.08 19.28 28.78
N ALA A 733 -10.35 19.45 28.42
CA ALA A 733 -10.79 20.42 27.41
C ALA A 733 -10.71 21.88 27.93
N ALA A 734 -10.87 22.09 29.23
CA ALA A 734 -10.79 23.40 29.87
C ALA A 734 -9.36 23.82 30.26
N ALA A 735 -8.39 22.89 30.30
CA ALA A 735 -7.05 23.13 30.83
C ALA A 735 -6.33 24.33 30.20
N LEU A 736 -6.38 24.47 28.87
CA LEU A 736 -5.75 25.59 28.16
C LEU A 736 -6.49 26.93 28.37
N PRO A 737 -7.84 27.03 28.23
CA PRO A 737 -8.60 28.22 28.62
C PRO A 737 -8.50 28.61 30.11
N LEU A 738 -8.16 27.68 31.00
CA LEU A 738 -7.97 27.92 32.44
C LEU A 738 -6.51 28.19 32.84
N GLY A 739 -5.55 28.10 31.92
CA GLY A 739 -4.12 28.30 32.23
C GLY A 739 -3.49 27.16 33.05
N THR A 740 -4.05 25.94 33.02
CA THR A 740 -3.50 24.75 33.69
C THR A 740 -2.84 23.76 32.73
N SER A 741 -2.80 24.06 31.43
CA SER A 741 -2.00 23.33 30.44
C SER A 741 -0.54 23.77 30.44
N VAL A 742 0.39 22.85 30.13
CA VAL A 742 1.83 23.14 30.02
C VAL A 742 2.20 23.77 28.67
N VAL A 743 1.22 24.16 27.84
CA VAL A 743 1.43 24.67 26.47
C VAL A 743 1.02 26.13 26.38
N GLU A 744 1.92 26.98 25.89
CA GLU A 744 1.72 28.42 25.74
C GLU A 744 2.15 28.93 24.35
N GLU A 745 1.86 30.20 24.05
CA GLU A 745 2.36 30.87 22.85
C GLU A 745 3.88 31.09 22.95
N GLY A 746 4.63 30.56 21.98
CA GLY A 746 6.07 30.66 21.93
C GLY A 746 6.56 31.91 21.19
N ILE A 747 7.57 32.58 21.75
CA ILE A 747 8.23 33.78 21.19
C ILE A 747 9.20 33.50 20.01
N GLY A 748 9.08 32.34 19.36
CA GLY A 748 9.86 31.93 18.17
C GLY A 748 11.36 31.63 18.40
N ARG A 749 11.82 31.75 19.65
CA ARG A 749 13.24 31.64 20.05
C ARG A 749 13.39 30.72 21.25
N SER A 750 14.50 29.99 21.30
CA SER A 750 14.91 29.12 22.42
C SER A 750 16.20 29.61 23.10
N GLN A 751 16.56 30.89 22.89
CA GLN A 751 17.65 31.61 23.57
C GLN A 751 17.30 33.10 23.74
N PRO A 752 17.94 33.82 24.69
CA PRO A 752 17.81 35.26 24.85
C PRO A 752 18.13 36.05 23.58
N ALA A 753 17.50 37.22 23.43
CA ALA A 753 17.63 38.06 22.23
C ALA A 753 19.09 38.39 21.86
N PHE A 754 19.93 38.68 22.85
CA PHE A 754 21.36 38.98 22.67
C PHE A 754 22.12 37.79 22.07
N VAL A 755 21.93 36.59 22.64
CA VAL A 755 22.51 35.33 22.12
C VAL A 755 22.05 35.08 20.69
N THR A 756 20.75 35.27 20.39
CA THR A 756 20.24 35.08 19.02
C THR A 756 20.76 36.11 18.01
N ALA A 757 21.23 37.27 18.46
CA ALA A 757 21.84 38.28 17.59
C ALA A 757 23.32 37.96 17.33
N GLU A 758 24.08 37.59 18.35
CA GLU A 758 25.48 37.12 18.19
C GLU A 758 25.53 35.86 17.30
N ALA A 759 24.57 34.94 17.47
CA ALA A 759 24.42 33.72 16.66
C ALA A 759 24.07 33.98 15.18
N ALA A 760 23.69 35.21 14.80
CA ALA A 760 23.54 35.60 13.39
C ALA A 760 24.88 36.01 12.74
N VAL A 761 25.93 36.20 13.54
CA VAL A 761 27.31 36.50 13.12
C VAL A 761 28.20 35.28 13.30
N GLU A 762 28.25 34.71 14.51
CA GLU A 762 28.99 33.49 14.86
C GLU A 762 28.00 32.32 15.01
N SER A 763 27.71 31.61 13.92
CA SER A 763 26.60 30.63 13.84
C SER A 763 26.67 29.45 14.82
N ARG A 764 27.83 29.19 15.44
CA ARG A 764 28.06 28.10 16.40
C ARG A 764 28.47 28.60 17.81
N VAL A 765 28.27 29.89 18.09
CA VAL A 765 28.49 30.53 19.39
C VAL A 765 27.88 29.70 20.53
N GLY A 766 28.67 29.34 21.53
CA GLY A 766 28.23 28.47 22.63
C GLY A 766 27.60 29.24 23.78
N THR A 767 26.44 28.77 24.25
CA THR A 767 25.80 29.20 25.50
C THR A 767 25.78 28.03 26.47
N LEU A 768 26.42 28.17 27.63
CA LEU A 768 26.30 27.23 28.73
C LEU A 768 25.03 27.54 29.52
N GLN A 769 24.03 26.67 29.38
CA GLN A 769 22.81 26.70 30.17
C GLN A 769 23.02 25.95 31.49
N ILE A 770 22.64 26.59 32.59
CA ILE A 770 22.77 26.10 33.96
C ILE A 770 21.37 26.08 34.58
N VAL A 771 20.91 24.92 35.03
CA VAL A 771 19.58 24.72 35.63
C VAL A 771 19.74 24.07 37.02
N PRO A 772 19.52 24.80 38.13
CA PRO A 772 19.48 24.21 39.47
C PRO A 772 18.44 23.09 39.55
N GLN A 773 18.75 21.98 40.21
CA GLN A 773 17.90 20.78 40.27
C GLN A 773 17.22 20.63 41.65
N PRO A 774 16.08 19.90 41.74
CA PRO A 774 15.34 19.69 43.00
C PRO A 774 16.16 19.12 44.16
N ASP A 775 17.21 18.34 43.86
CA ASP A 775 18.14 17.73 44.82
C ASP A 775 19.26 18.69 45.30
N GLY A 776 19.31 19.93 44.81
CA GLY A 776 20.41 20.87 45.03
C GLY A 776 21.61 20.66 44.10
N GLY A 777 21.50 19.72 43.16
CA GLY A 777 22.41 19.54 42.04
C GLY A 777 22.22 20.60 40.95
N ILE A 778 22.95 20.44 39.84
CA ILE A 778 22.92 21.36 38.70
C ILE A 778 22.95 20.54 37.41
N LEU A 779 22.02 20.80 36.50
CA LEU A 779 22.10 20.35 35.12
C LEU A 779 22.82 21.41 34.28
N ALA A 780 23.92 21.01 33.66
CA ALA A 780 24.69 21.84 32.74
C ALA A 780 24.51 21.35 31.31
N THR A 781 24.29 22.24 30.35
CA THR A 781 24.13 21.87 28.93
C THR A 781 24.65 22.99 28.03
N ILE A 782 25.53 22.66 27.08
CA ILE A 782 25.90 23.58 26.01
C ILE A 782 24.81 23.56 24.94
N VAL A 783 24.39 24.76 24.53
CA VAL A 783 23.53 24.97 23.35
C VAL A 783 24.26 25.92 22.41
N ARG A 784 24.33 25.59 21.12
CA ARG A 784 25.02 26.39 20.11
C ARG A 784 24.06 27.21 19.25
N GLY A 785 24.55 28.36 18.77
CA GLY A 785 23.84 29.20 17.81
C GLY A 785 22.48 29.69 18.31
N SER A 786 21.46 29.59 17.45
CA SER A 786 20.13 30.18 17.70
C SER A 786 19.23 29.46 18.71
N GLY A 787 19.72 28.41 19.38
CA GLY A 787 18.99 27.63 20.37
C GLY A 787 18.47 26.27 19.90
N VAL A 788 18.09 25.43 20.86
CA VAL A 788 17.60 24.04 20.65
C VAL A 788 16.37 24.01 19.74
N ARG A 789 16.28 22.99 18.87
CA ARG A 789 15.20 22.80 17.88
C ARG A 789 14.67 21.37 17.88
N LEU A 790 13.35 21.21 17.74
CA LEU A 790 12.69 19.89 17.85
C LEU A 790 13.15 18.88 16.78
N ASP A 791 13.58 19.34 15.61
CA ASP A 791 14.06 18.51 14.50
C ASP A 791 15.55 18.10 14.60
N VAL A 792 16.30 18.69 15.53
CA VAL A 792 17.70 18.30 15.81
C VAL A 792 17.78 17.13 16.81
N GLU A 793 16.77 17.02 17.69
CA GLU A 793 16.68 16.02 18.76
C GLU A 793 16.85 14.56 18.29
N SER A 794 17.38 13.73 19.19
CA SER A 794 17.63 12.32 18.91
C SER A 794 17.62 11.47 20.19
N THR A 795 16.89 10.36 20.16
CA THR A 795 16.94 9.32 21.20
C THR A 795 18.36 8.77 21.41
N LEU A 796 19.28 8.88 20.42
CA LEU A 796 20.68 8.50 20.63
C LEU A 796 21.38 9.34 21.72
N ASN A 797 20.90 10.55 22.01
CA ASN A 797 21.41 11.37 23.11
C ASN A 797 20.67 11.06 24.42
N SER A 798 19.34 11.13 24.43
CA SER A 798 18.55 10.97 25.66
C SER A 798 18.59 9.56 26.27
N THR A 799 18.95 8.54 25.48
CA THR A 799 19.18 7.16 25.97
C THR A 799 20.67 6.80 26.15
N ALA A 800 21.57 7.79 26.25
CA ALA A 800 22.99 7.55 26.52
C ALA A 800 23.21 7.21 28.00
N GLY A 801 23.60 5.96 28.29
CA GLY A 801 23.81 5.47 29.66
C GLY A 801 25.22 5.65 30.22
N THR A 802 26.06 6.46 29.58
CA THR A 802 27.48 6.65 29.92
C THR A 802 27.89 8.10 29.71
N VAL A 803 28.48 8.73 30.72
CA VAL A 803 29.08 10.06 30.62
C VAL A 803 30.40 9.95 29.85
N THR A 804 30.72 10.93 29.00
CA THR A 804 32.03 11.05 28.33
C THR A 804 32.99 11.94 29.12
N ALA A 805 34.31 11.77 28.94
CA ALA A 805 35.29 12.61 29.63
C ALA A 805 35.07 14.13 29.41
N GLU A 806 34.67 14.54 28.21
CA GLU A 806 34.31 15.94 27.92
C GLU A 806 33.04 16.41 28.66
N GLN A 807 32.10 15.52 28.96
CA GLN A 807 30.93 15.81 29.81
C GLN A 807 31.32 15.88 31.29
N GLU A 808 32.28 15.07 31.76
CA GLU A 808 32.85 15.16 33.12
C GLU A 808 33.62 16.48 33.30
N GLU A 809 34.43 16.88 32.32
CA GLU A 809 35.07 18.20 32.27
C GLU A 809 34.04 19.34 32.27
N LEU A 810 32.98 19.25 31.46
CA LEU A 810 31.92 20.25 31.40
C LEU A 810 31.14 20.36 32.72
N ALA A 811 30.85 19.23 33.37
CA ALA A 811 30.22 19.21 34.68
C ALA A 811 31.14 19.82 35.76
N THR A 812 32.45 19.56 35.66
CA THR A 812 33.47 20.16 36.54
C THR A 812 33.54 21.67 36.35
N LEU A 813 33.56 22.17 35.10
CA LEU A 813 33.49 23.59 34.77
C LEU A 813 32.21 24.23 35.34
N ALA A 814 31.04 23.63 35.11
CA ALA A 814 29.77 24.15 35.61
C ALA A 814 29.71 24.20 37.15
N GLY A 815 30.23 23.18 37.84
CA GLY A 815 30.37 23.18 39.30
C GLY A 815 31.32 24.28 39.81
N ASN A 816 32.45 24.48 39.14
CA ASN A 816 33.43 25.52 39.47
C ASN A 816 32.95 26.95 39.14
N LEU A 817 32.00 27.11 38.22
CA LEU A 817 31.32 28.37 37.95
C LEU A 817 30.20 28.65 38.97
N ALA A 818 29.47 27.61 39.38
CA ALA A 818 28.31 27.74 40.27
C ALA A 818 28.64 27.84 41.77
N SER A 819 29.88 27.57 42.16
CA SER A 819 30.38 27.77 43.53
C SER A 819 31.74 28.46 43.48
N GLN A 820 32.03 29.31 44.47
CA GLN A 820 33.28 30.08 44.53
C GLN A 820 34.49 29.14 44.68
N SER A 821 35.10 28.81 43.55
CA SER A 821 36.19 27.82 43.41
C SER A 821 37.58 28.45 43.33
N GLY A 822 37.66 29.74 42.95
CA GLY A 822 38.93 30.42 42.66
C GLY A 822 39.59 29.99 41.34
N LEU A 823 38.91 29.19 40.52
CA LEU A 823 39.41 28.70 39.24
C LEU A 823 39.22 29.75 38.11
N ASP A 824 40.26 29.98 37.32
CA ASP A 824 40.18 30.76 36.09
C ASP A 824 39.46 29.96 35.00
N ALA A 825 38.17 30.23 34.83
CA ALA A 825 37.32 29.55 33.86
C ALA A 825 37.59 29.98 32.40
N SER A 826 38.41 31.00 32.13
CA SER A 826 38.57 31.57 30.78
C SER A 826 39.11 30.55 29.76
N ALA A 827 40.05 29.71 30.17
CA ALA A 827 40.64 28.66 29.33
C ALA A 827 39.63 27.56 28.97
N ASP A 828 38.83 27.11 29.94
CA ASP A 828 37.82 26.06 29.72
C ASP A 828 36.60 26.59 28.95
N LEU A 829 36.18 27.84 29.19
CA LEU A 829 35.17 28.53 28.38
C LEU A 829 35.62 28.64 26.92
N ALA A 830 36.88 29.00 26.67
CA ALA A 830 37.46 29.02 25.32
C ALA A 830 37.50 27.60 24.68
N LYS A 831 37.95 26.58 25.43
CA LYS A 831 38.04 25.17 24.99
C LYS A 831 36.71 24.65 24.44
N PHE A 832 35.60 24.90 25.15
CA PHE A 832 34.26 24.48 24.74
C PHE A 832 33.59 25.47 23.75
N GLY A 833 34.16 26.65 23.52
CA GLY A 833 33.60 27.70 22.67
C GLY A 833 32.39 28.40 23.30
N ILE A 834 32.41 28.60 24.63
CA ILE A 834 31.33 29.20 25.41
C ILE A 834 31.54 30.72 25.48
N ARG A 835 30.68 31.46 24.78
CA ARG A 835 30.62 32.93 24.79
C ARG A 835 29.68 33.47 25.87
N PHE A 836 28.66 32.68 26.24
CA PHE A 836 27.61 33.08 27.18
C PHE A 836 27.36 32.02 28.25
N VAL A 837 27.00 32.46 29.46
CA VAL A 837 26.47 31.61 30.54
C VAL A 837 25.06 32.11 30.87
N LEU A 838 24.09 31.21 30.84
CA LEU A 838 22.68 31.49 31.15
C LEU A 838 22.26 30.66 32.37
N LEU A 839 21.91 31.33 33.45
CA LEU A 839 21.30 30.69 34.63
C LEU A 839 19.78 30.75 34.45
N LEU A 840 19.18 29.59 34.20
CA LEU A 840 17.74 29.45 34.07
C LEU A 840 17.07 29.39 35.46
N PRO A 841 15.74 29.59 35.54
CA PRO A 841 14.97 29.25 36.72
C PRO A 841 15.27 27.83 37.22
N PRO A 842 15.17 27.58 38.55
CA PRO A 842 15.35 26.25 39.11
C PRO A 842 14.31 25.27 38.54
N ALA A 843 14.74 24.04 38.25
CA ALA A 843 13.82 23.00 37.83
C ALA A 843 12.86 22.64 38.97
N GLU A 844 11.58 22.64 38.66
CA GLU A 844 10.50 22.25 39.58
C GLU A 844 10.53 20.73 39.82
N GLU A 845 10.12 20.28 41.00
CA GLU A 845 9.98 18.85 41.26
C GLU A 845 8.74 18.30 40.52
N PRO A 846 8.85 17.19 39.75
CA PRO A 846 7.73 16.67 38.94
C PRO A 846 6.71 15.93 39.81
N VAL A 847 5.77 16.68 40.39
CA VAL A 847 4.65 16.16 41.20
C VAL A 847 3.53 15.57 40.30
N GLY A 848 2.46 15.04 40.92
CA GLY A 848 1.25 14.61 40.21
C GLY A 848 0.57 15.76 39.46
N TRP A 849 -0.31 15.45 38.49
CA TRP A 849 -0.93 16.49 37.65
C TRP A 849 -2.12 17.11 38.38
N GLY A 850 -1.82 17.95 39.37
CA GLY A 850 -2.79 18.66 40.20
C GLY A 850 -2.23 19.27 41.48
N ASP A 851 -1.08 18.78 41.96
CA ASP A 851 -0.24 19.56 42.86
C ASP A 851 0.47 20.65 42.06
N THR A 852 0.60 21.86 42.62
CA THR A 852 1.46 22.90 42.03
C THR A 852 2.91 22.43 42.12
N ALA A 853 3.62 22.38 40.97
CA ALA A 853 5.00 21.96 40.94
C ALA A 853 5.87 22.86 41.82
N THR A 854 6.46 22.31 42.88
CA THR A 854 7.19 23.09 43.88
C THR A 854 8.67 23.17 43.53
N ILE A 855 9.21 24.38 43.50
CA ILE A 855 10.64 24.63 43.57
C ILE A 855 11.11 24.24 44.98
N THR A 856 12.09 23.34 45.09
CA THR A 856 12.62 22.93 46.40
C THR A 856 13.50 24.02 47.01
N GLN A 857 13.65 24.00 48.34
CA GLN A 857 14.59 24.90 49.02
C GLN A 857 16.03 24.70 48.50
N ALA A 858 16.46 23.44 48.29
CA ALA A 858 17.79 23.12 47.78
C ALA A 858 18.06 23.67 46.38
N ALA A 859 17.05 23.67 45.50
CA ALA A 859 17.14 24.30 44.18
C ALA A 859 17.24 25.84 44.28
N SER A 860 16.48 26.44 45.20
CA SER A 860 16.47 27.90 45.48
C SER A 860 17.79 28.40 46.08
N ASP A 861 18.33 27.66 47.04
CA ASP A 861 19.64 27.93 47.64
C ASP A 861 20.75 27.80 46.58
N THR A 862 20.62 26.82 45.69
CA THR A 862 21.57 26.60 44.58
C THR A 862 21.48 27.69 43.52
N LEU A 863 20.29 28.18 43.16
CA LEU A 863 20.11 29.36 42.30
C LEU A 863 20.83 30.59 42.90
N THR A 864 20.62 30.84 44.19
CA THR A 864 21.17 32.00 44.91
C THR A 864 22.70 31.94 45.00
N ARG A 865 23.24 30.77 45.36
CA ARG A 865 24.68 30.45 45.36
C ARG A 865 25.30 30.64 43.97
N THR A 866 24.66 30.08 42.94
CA THR A 866 25.14 30.15 41.55
C THR A 866 25.17 31.59 41.04
N THR A 867 24.11 32.37 41.28
CA THR A 867 24.05 33.80 40.93
C THR A 867 25.21 34.58 41.57
N THR A 868 25.43 34.37 42.88
CA THR A 868 26.51 35.03 43.65
C THR A 868 27.90 34.62 43.17
N SER A 869 28.06 33.39 42.69
CA SER A 869 29.32 32.87 42.15
C SER A 869 29.62 33.43 40.76
N LEU A 870 28.63 33.50 39.88
CA LEU A 870 28.75 34.04 38.52
C LEU A 870 29.01 35.56 38.53
N ASP A 871 28.30 36.32 39.39
CA ASP A 871 28.53 37.76 39.57
C ASP A 871 29.91 38.09 40.15
N GLY A 872 30.52 37.16 40.90
CA GLY A 872 31.86 37.31 41.47
C GLY A 872 33.00 36.86 40.55
N ASN A 873 32.71 36.34 39.36
CA ASN A 873 33.72 35.72 38.49
C ASN A 873 34.31 36.72 37.48
N ALA A 874 35.61 37.00 37.60
CA ALA A 874 36.32 37.95 36.75
C ALA A 874 36.37 37.57 35.24
N ALA A 875 36.08 36.32 34.86
CA ALA A 875 35.99 35.89 33.47
C ALA A 875 34.60 36.12 32.83
N LEU A 876 33.64 36.68 33.59
CA LEU A 876 32.25 36.90 33.18
C LEU A 876 31.78 38.34 33.44
N ALA A 877 31.22 38.97 32.42
CA ALA A 877 30.51 40.24 32.53
C ALA A 877 28.99 39.99 32.60
N PRO A 878 28.25 40.49 33.63
CA PRO A 878 26.81 40.37 33.67
C PRO A 878 26.15 41.20 32.56
N VAL A 879 25.27 40.58 31.77
CA VAL A 879 24.48 41.24 30.71
C VAL A 879 23.12 41.70 31.27
N GLY A 880 22.53 40.90 32.16
CA GLY A 880 21.28 41.22 32.87
C GLY A 880 20.26 40.09 32.83
N ASP A 881 19.08 40.36 33.37
CA ASP A 881 17.96 39.42 33.38
C ASP A 881 17.24 39.36 32.03
N THR A 882 16.77 38.17 31.65
CA THR A 882 16.11 37.90 30.38
C THR A 882 14.87 37.02 30.61
N ALA A 883 14.00 36.90 29.60
CA ALA A 883 12.82 36.03 29.67
C ALA A 883 13.14 34.53 29.87
N PHE A 884 14.40 34.11 29.77
CA PHE A 884 14.86 32.74 29.99
C PHE A 884 15.66 32.56 31.30
N GLY A 885 15.81 33.62 32.10
CA GLY A 885 16.76 33.68 33.23
C GLY A 885 17.89 34.68 33.00
N ARG A 886 18.90 34.66 33.86
CA ARG A 886 19.95 35.69 33.93
C ARG A 886 21.16 35.33 33.08
N LEU A 887 21.70 36.32 32.36
CA LEU A 887 22.72 36.14 31.33
C LEU A 887 24.04 36.84 31.68
N TRP A 888 25.15 36.13 31.50
CA TRP A 888 26.52 36.64 31.54
C TRP A 888 27.24 36.35 30.20
N ARG A 889 28.21 37.19 29.85
CA ARG A 889 29.06 37.10 28.66
C ARG A 889 30.51 36.85 29.11
N SER A 890 31.25 36.03 28.37
CA SER A 890 32.71 35.95 28.50
C SER A 890 33.38 36.55 27.27
N ASP A 891 34.49 37.27 27.45
CA ASP A 891 35.31 37.79 26.36
C ASP A 891 36.49 36.87 26.00
N ALA A 892 36.49 35.62 26.51
CA ALA A 892 37.43 34.57 26.10
C ALA A 892 37.40 34.33 24.56
N PRO A 893 38.53 34.02 23.90
CA PRO A 893 38.56 33.82 22.44
C PRO A 893 37.90 32.50 22.04
N THR A 894 36.87 32.55 21.18
CA THR A 894 36.13 31.34 20.72
C THR A 894 36.68 30.75 19.42
N ASP A 895 37.46 31.51 18.65
CA ASP A 895 37.98 31.15 17.32
C ASP A 895 38.76 29.81 17.26
N ALA A 896 39.29 29.36 18.39
CA ALA A 896 40.11 28.16 18.53
C ALA A 896 39.36 26.94 19.11
N ALA A 897 38.04 27.02 19.32
CA ALA A 897 37.26 25.99 19.99
C ALA A 897 37.16 24.67 19.19
N VAL A 898 38.04 23.70 19.50
CA VAL A 898 38.09 22.38 18.86
C VAL A 898 36.75 21.66 18.94
N ASN A 899 36.12 21.65 20.11
CA ASN A 899 34.82 21.01 20.36
C ASN A 899 33.64 21.83 19.78
N GLY A 900 33.93 22.90 19.04
CA GLY A 900 32.97 23.71 18.29
C GLY A 900 32.83 23.33 16.81
N GLN A 901 33.74 22.54 16.22
CA GLN A 901 33.77 22.32 14.77
C GLN A 901 33.00 21.07 14.32
N ILE A 902 32.32 21.14 13.17
CA ILE A 902 31.68 19.98 12.53
C ILE A 902 32.75 19.19 11.76
N PRO A 903 32.92 17.87 11.99
CA PRO A 903 33.86 17.05 11.21
C PRO A 903 33.52 17.03 9.72
N ALA A 904 34.52 17.17 8.85
CA ALA A 904 34.33 17.33 7.40
C ALA A 904 33.53 16.17 6.74
N ASP A 905 33.70 14.94 7.23
CA ASP A 905 33.00 13.74 6.74
C ASP A 905 31.74 13.37 7.57
N ALA A 906 31.08 14.34 8.24
CA ALA A 906 29.94 14.11 9.13
C ALA A 906 28.70 13.51 8.42
N GLY A 907 28.70 12.19 8.27
CA GLY A 907 27.66 11.37 7.64
C GLY A 907 28.26 10.24 6.80
N GLY A 908 29.33 10.55 6.07
CA GLY A 908 30.15 9.62 5.30
C GLY A 908 29.36 8.72 4.32
N VAL A 909 29.97 7.58 3.97
CA VAL A 909 29.35 6.59 3.05
C VAL A 909 28.09 5.96 3.67
N PHE A 910 28.05 5.78 4.99
CA PHE A 910 26.90 5.16 5.67
C PHE A 910 25.63 6.03 5.59
N GLY A 911 25.74 7.35 5.81
CA GLY A 911 24.64 8.29 5.65
C GLY A 911 24.15 8.37 4.20
N LEU A 912 25.07 8.39 3.23
CA LEU A 912 24.71 8.37 1.81
C LEU A 912 23.97 7.08 1.42
N VAL A 913 24.44 5.91 1.85
CA VAL A 913 23.81 4.62 1.52
C VAL A 913 22.44 4.48 2.20
N THR A 914 22.32 4.83 3.49
CA THR A 914 21.05 4.75 4.22
C THR A 914 20.03 5.76 3.69
N GLY A 915 20.46 6.99 3.36
CA GLY A 915 19.64 8.00 2.69
C GLY A 915 19.12 7.54 1.32
N LEU A 916 19.97 6.94 0.48
CA LEU A 916 19.54 6.38 -0.81
C LEU A 916 18.53 5.24 -0.65
N ILE A 917 18.68 4.39 0.36
CA ILE A 917 17.71 3.33 0.68
C ILE A 917 16.36 3.94 1.10
N ALA A 918 16.37 4.94 1.99
CA ALA A 918 15.16 5.64 2.43
C ALA A 918 14.44 6.32 1.24
N VAL A 919 15.16 7.08 0.42
CA VAL A 919 14.62 7.75 -0.78
C VAL A 919 14.03 6.73 -1.75
N PHE A 920 14.70 5.60 -2.01
CA PHE A 920 14.19 4.57 -2.91
C PHE A 920 12.91 3.91 -2.36
N VAL A 921 12.91 3.47 -1.09
CA VAL A 921 11.78 2.76 -0.48
C VAL A 921 10.56 3.68 -0.31
N ILE A 922 10.77 4.92 0.17
CA ILE A 922 9.68 5.90 0.34
C ILE A 922 9.17 6.35 -1.03
N GLY A 923 10.05 6.70 -1.97
CA GLY A 923 9.68 7.10 -3.32
C GLY A 923 8.87 6.02 -4.05
N ALA A 924 9.29 4.75 -3.96
CA ALA A 924 8.52 3.62 -4.46
C ALA A 924 7.14 3.51 -3.78
N THR A 925 7.08 3.71 -2.46
CA THR A 925 5.82 3.62 -1.70
C THR A 925 4.85 4.76 -2.01
N VAL A 926 5.36 5.98 -2.27
CA VAL A 926 4.58 7.13 -2.75
C VAL A 926 4.05 6.87 -4.16
N LEU A 927 4.89 6.41 -5.10
CA LEU A 927 4.45 5.99 -6.44
C LEU A 927 3.39 4.88 -6.39
N LEU A 928 3.46 4.00 -5.37
CA LEU A 928 2.47 2.97 -5.12
C LEU A 928 1.17 3.54 -4.53
N SER A 929 1.21 4.54 -3.64
CA SER A 929 0.03 5.11 -2.97
C SER A 929 -0.83 6.00 -3.86
N VAL A 930 -0.24 6.78 -4.79
CA VAL A 930 -0.97 7.72 -5.67
C VAL A 930 -2.11 7.01 -6.45
N PRO A 931 -3.37 7.49 -6.40
CA PRO A 931 -4.52 6.82 -6.99
C PRO A 931 -4.69 7.09 -8.51
N THR A 932 -3.77 6.57 -9.32
CA THR A 932 -3.68 6.68 -10.79
C THR A 932 -4.80 5.99 -11.61
N GLY A 933 -5.95 5.72 -10.99
CA GLY A 933 -7.07 4.99 -11.60
C GLY A 933 -7.02 3.48 -11.42
N ALA A 934 -7.95 2.76 -12.06
CA ALA A 934 -8.01 1.30 -12.03
C ALA A 934 -6.95 0.69 -12.96
N GLY A 935 -5.97 -0.02 -12.39
CA GLY A 935 -4.94 -0.73 -13.17
C GLY A 935 -5.52 -1.82 -14.06
N ARG A 936 -4.79 -2.20 -15.12
CA ARG A 936 -5.20 -3.22 -16.12
C ARG A 936 -5.59 -4.57 -15.50
N GLU A 937 -5.08 -4.90 -14.32
CA GLU A 937 -5.47 -6.09 -13.55
C GLU A 937 -6.97 -6.11 -13.20
N ALA A 938 -7.60 -4.96 -12.93
CA ALA A 938 -9.03 -4.88 -12.61
C ALA A 938 -9.93 -5.15 -13.84
N VAL A 939 -9.57 -4.61 -15.01
CA VAL A 939 -10.27 -4.91 -16.28
C VAL A 939 -10.13 -6.38 -16.65
N ARG A 940 -8.91 -6.91 -16.54
CA ARG A 940 -8.62 -8.34 -16.78
C ARG A 940 -9.28 -9.27 -15.75
N GLN A 941 -9.69 -8.77 -14.59
CA GLN A 941 -10.57 -9.50 -13.67
C GLN A 941 -12.03 -9.43 -14.13
N ALA A 942 -12.54 -8.24 -14.47
CA ALA A 942 -13.91 -8.05 -14.93
C ALA A 942 -14.25 -8.87 -16.19
N HIS A 943 -13.39 -8.86 -17.22
CA HIS A 943 -13.58 -9.66 -18.45
C HIS A 943 -13.53 -11.16 -18.14
N ARG A 944 -12.55 -11.63 -17.35
CA ARG A 944 -12.47 -13.05 -16.95
C ARG A 944 -13.68 -13.48 -16.12
N ASP A 945 -14.21 -12.62 -15.26
CA ASP A 945 -15.39 -12.95 -14.46
C ASP A 945 -16.69 -12.80 -15.27
N ALA A 946 -16.69 -12.12 -16.42
CA ALA A 946 -17.74 -12.25 -17.45
C ALA A 946 -17.62 -13.59 -18.20
N ILE A 947 -16.45 -13.94 -18.73
CA ILE A 947 -16.16 -15.24 -19.39
C ILE A 947 -16.45 -16.42 -18.45
N ARG A 948 -16.17 -16.30 -17.15
CA ARG A 948 -16.54 -17.28 -16.11
C ARG A 948 -18.03 -17.32 -15.77
N ARG A 949 -18.79 -16.26 -16.04
CA ARG A 949 -20.26 -16.28 -15.94
C ARG A 949 -20.83 -16.97 -17.19
N ALA A 950 -20.36 -16.63 -18.38
CA ALA A 950 -20.69 -17.32 -19.63
C ALA A 950 -20.39 -18.84 -19.53
N SER A 951 -19.17 -19.24 -19.18
CA SER A 951 -18.77 -20.66 -19.01
C SER A 951 -19.38 -21.39 -17.80
N ARG A 952 -20.23 -20.73 -17.00
CA ARG A 952 -21.14 -21.36 -16.02
C ARG A 952 -22.56 -21.53 -16.56
N LEU A 953 -22.96 -20.70 -17.53
CA LEU A 953 -24.25 -20.77 -18.22
C LEU A 953 -24.20 -21.77 -19.39
N SER A 954 -23.08 -21.83 -20.12
CA SER A 954 -22.87 -22.77 -21.24
C SER A 954 -22.56 -24.20 -20.81
N LYS A 955 -22.28 -24.45 -19.53
CA LYS A 955 -22.05 -25.82 -19.05
C LYS A 955 -23.38 -26.56 -18.91
N PRO A 956 -23.53 -27.75 -19.51
CA PRO A 956 -24.72 -28.56 -19.30
C PRO A 956 -24.87 -28.84 -17.81
N PRO A 957 -26.11 -28.91 -17.29
CA PRO A 957 -26.35 -29.17 -15.88
C PRO A 957 -25.65 -30.48 -15.51
N LYS A 958 -24.83 -30.46 -14.45
CA LYS A 958 -24.22 -31.69 -13.93
C LYS A 958 -25.32 -32.73 -13.74
N PRO A 959 -25.17 -33.96 -14.24
CA PRO A 959 -26.16 -35.00 -14.02
C PRO A 959 -26.39 -35.10 -12.52
N THR A 960 -27.64 -34.90 -12.10
CA THR A 960 -28.02 -34.95 -10.70
C THR A 960 -27.58 -36.30 -10.16
N ARG A 961 -26.68 -36.27 -9.17
CA ARG A 961 -26.22 -37.49 -8.51
C ARG A 961 -27.45 -38.17 -7.93
N VAL A 962 -27.93 -39.22 -8.63
CA VAL A 962 -29.03 -40.05 -8.17
C VAL A 962 -28.69 -40.44 -6.73
N ALA A 963 -29.57 -40.08 -5.81
CA ALA A 963 -29.29 -40.20 -4.39
C ALA A 963 -29.00 -41.67 -4.09
N ARG A 964 -27.78 -41.98 -3.63
CA ARG A 964 -27.47 -43.31 -3.09
C ARG A 964 -28.53 -43.60 -2.01
N PRO A 965 -29.31 -44.68 -2.12
CA PRO A 965 -30.36 -44.96 -1.15
C PRO A 965 -29.73 -45.01 0.25
N SER A 966 -30.30 -44.22 1.17
CA SER A 966 -29.77 -44.06 2.51
C SER A 966 -29.82 -45.39 3.25
N LYS A 967 -28.67 -45.90 3.71
CA LYS A 967 -28.64 -47.05 4.63
C LYS A 967 -29.54 -46.75 5.84
N PRO A 968 -30.43 -47.69 6.24
CA PRO A 968 -31.40 -47.43 7.31
C PRO A 968 -30.69 -47.11 8.63
N ALA A 969 -31.18 -46.09 9.33
CA ALA A 969 -30.58 -45.62 10.58
C ALA A 969 -30.85 -46.60 11.73
N ARG A 970 -29.83 -46.91 12.54
CA ARG A 970 -30.02 -47.57 13.85
C ARG A 970 -30.84 -46.64 14.76
N PRO A 971 -31.93 -47.10 15.39
CA PRO A 971 -32.80 -46.24 16.18
C PRO A 971 -32.12 -45.77 17.47
N LYS A 972 -32.23 -44.47 17.79
CA LYS A 972 -31.83 -43.94 19.10
C LYS A 972 -32.89 -44.30 20.15
N ARG A 973 -32.42 -44.76 21.31
CA ARG A 973 -33.23 -45.21 22.45
C ARG A 973 -33.86 -44.03 23.19
N VAL A 974 -35.14 -43.74 22.96
CA VAL A 974 -35.90 -42.68 23.64
C VAL A 974 -36.56 -43.23 24.91
N LYS A 975 -36.55 -42.46 26.02
CA LYS A 975 -37.24 -42.81 27.27
C LYS A 975 -38.74 -42.52 27.16
N ARG A 976 -39.57 -43.41 27.73
CA ARG A 976 -41.02 -43.24 27.87
C ARG A 976 -41.36 -42.18 28.92
N PRO A 977 -42.39 -41.34 28.68
CA PRO A 977 -43.44 -41.07 29.66
C PRO A 977 -44.63 -42.04 29.46
N VAL A 978 -45.56 -42.09 30.41
CA VAL A 978 -46.72 -43.01 30.42
C VAL A 978 -48.00 -42.26 30.03
N GLY A 979 -48.81 -42.84 29.13
CA GLY A 979 -50.11 -42.28 28.72
C GLY A 979 -51.04 -43.34 28.11
N ARG A 980 -52.25 -43.45 28.68
CA ARG A 980 -53.40 -44.35 28.37
C ARG A 980 -53.44 -45.13 27.04
N ARG A 981 -53.79 -46.42 27.15
CA ARG A 981 -54.39 -47.26 26.08
C ARG A 981 -55.84 -46.84 25.79
N ALA A 982 -56.28 -47.00 24.54
CA ALA A 982 -57.64 -47.44 24.20
C ALA A 982 -57.65 -48.22 22.86
N LYS A 983 -58.63 -49.12 22.73
CA LYS A 983 -59.09 -49.96 21.59
C LYS A 983 -58.72 -49.47 20.17
N GLY A 984 -58.49 -50.31 19.15
CA GLY A 984 -58.48 -51.78 19.04
C GLY A 984 -58.88 -52.26 17.62
N VAL A 985 -58.54 -53.51 17.26
CA VAL A 985 -59.08 -54.33 16.15
C VAL A 985 -58.87 -53.84 14.68
N GLY A 986 -58.25 -54.68 13.86
CA GLY A 986 -58.44 -54.79 12.40
C GLY A 986 -58.85 -56.25 12.07
N PRO A 987 -58.56 -56.84 10.88
CA PRO A 987 -58.04 -56.30 9.61
C PRO A 987 -58.97 -56.64 8.40
N GLY A 988 -58.55 -56.43 7.14
CA GLY A 988 -59.25 -57.04 5.99
C GLY A 988 -58.89 -56.55 4.56
N ILE A 989 -58.05 -57.32 3.85
CA ILE A 989 -58.40 -58.13 2.66
C ILE A 989 -58.91 -57.45 1.33
N GLU A 990 -58.04 -57.59 0.30
CA GLU A 990 -58.25 -58.04 -1.11
C GLU A 990 -58.90 -57.21 -2.27
N GLU A 991 -58.15 -57.25 -3.40
CA GLU A 991 -58.53 -57.52 -4.81
C GLU A 991 -59.40 -56.59 -5.71
N SER A 992 -58.69 -55.98 -6.68
CA SER A 992 -58.78 -56.26 -8.15
C SER A 992 -59.55 -55.34 -9.13
N ALA A 993 -59.28 -55.60 -10.43
CA ALA A 993 -59.97 -55.20 -11.66
C ALA A 993 -59.76 -53.79 -12.29
N THR A 994 -59.21 -53.82 -13.51
CA THR A 994 -59.14 -52.82 -14.59
C THR A 994 -60.42 -52.88 -15.49
N PRO A 995 -60.56 -52.19 -16.67
CA PRO A 995 -59.87 -51.02 -17.26
C PRO A 995 -60.76 -49.94 -17.99
N ALA A 996 -60.22 -48.71 -18.14
CA ALA A 996 -60.37 -47.79 -19.32
C ALA A 996 -61.80 -47.29 -19.76
N PRO A 997 -61.96 -46.41 -20.79
CA PRO A 997 -61.11 -45.34 -21.36
C PRO A 997 -61.81 -43.94 -21.52
N ALA A 998 -61.04 -42.95 -22.02
CA ALA A 998 -61.45 -41.85 -22.94
C ALA A 998 -61.96 -40.45 -22.44
N GLU A 999 -61.73 -39.49 -23.34
CA GLU A 999 -61.95 -38.02 -23.42
C GLU A 999 -63.42 -37.65 -23.82
N PRO A 1000 -63.84 -36.39 -24.19
CA PRO A 1000 -63.10 -35.13 -24.52
C PRO A 1000 -63.71 -33.77 -24.02
N THR A 1001 -63.17 -32.66 -24.55
CA THR A 1001 -63.81 -31.36 -24.92
C THR A 1001 -63.56 -30.06 -24.10
N SER A 1002 -63.65 -28.95 -24.84
CA SER A 1002 -63.59 -27.52 -24.46
C SER A 1002 -64.61 -26.77 -25.35
N PRO A 1003 -65.14 -25.59 -24.97
CA PRO A 1003 -65.00 -24.43 -25.88
C PRO A 1003 -65.04 -23.00 -25.26
N ALA A 1004 -64.73 -22.02 -26.13
CA ALA A 1004 -65.33 -20.68 -26.25
C ALA A 1004 -64.71 -19.41 -25.60
N GLU A 1005 -65.04 -18.29 -26.25
CA GLU A 1005 -64.64 -16.85 -26.16
C GLU A 1005 -65.94 -16.03 -26.49
N PRO A 1006 -66.00 -14.71 -26.83
CA PRO A 1006 -65.16 -13.52 -26.59
C PRO A 1006 -65.96 -12.26 -26.14
N THR A 1007 -65.31 -11.07 -26.03
CA THR A 1007 -65.75 -9.67 -26.36
C THR A 1007 -64.88 -8.64 -25.59
N SER A 1008 -64.30 -7.59 -26.18
CA SER A 1008 -64.88 -6.33 -26.74
C SER A 1008 -65.53 -5.45 -25.67
N THR A 1009 -65.32 -4.13 -25.54
CA THR A 1009 -64.82 -3.06 -26.46
C THR A 1009 -64.09 -1.99 -25.56
N ALA A 1010 -63.47 -0.85 -25.94
CA ALA A 1010 -63.50 0.01 -27.14
C ALA A 1010 -62.22 0.92 -27.26
N GLU A 1011 -62.32 2.00 -28.04
CA GLU A 1011 -61.33 3.01 -28.46
C GLU A 1011 -62.09 4.38 -28.63
N PRO A 1012 -61.66 5.47 -29.34
CA PRO A 1012 -60.35 5.88 -29.92
C PRO A 1012 -59.99 7.40 -29.69
N THR A 1013 -59.07 7.92 -30.53
CA THR A 1013 -58.83 9.34 -30.93
C THR A 1013 -57.88 10.22 -30.10
N ALA A 1014 -57.07 11.12 -30.69
CA ALA A 1014 -56.56 11.21 -32.08
C ALA A 1014 -55.33 12.16 -32.23
N ALA A 1015 -54.54 11.89 -33.27
CA ALA A 1015 -53.79 12.78 -34.19
C ALA A 1015 -53.82 14.34 -34.04
N ALA A 1016 -52.81 15.10 -34.49
CA ALA A 1016 -51.44 14.82 -34.99
C ALA A 1016 -50.65 16.13 -35.25
N ASP A 1017 -49.43 15.99 -35.80
CA ASP A 1017 -48.79 16.85 -36.81
C ASP A 1017 -48.10 18.21 -36.48
N THR A 1018 -46.76 18.16 -36.67
CA THR A 1018 -45.96 19.01 -37.59
C THR A 1018 -45.15 20.25 -37.13
N THR A 1019 -44.02 20.39 -37.85
CA THR A 1019 -43.19 21.59 -38.15
C THR A 1019 -42.22 22.22 -37.14
N SER A 1020 -40.97 22.37 -37.62
CA SER A 1020 -39.89 23.30 -37.19
C SER A 1020 -40.06 24.68 -37.90
N PRO A 1021 -39.15 25.69 -37.77
CA PRO A 1021 -37.91 25.79 -36.99
C PRO A 1021 -37.70 27.13 -36.23
N LYS A 1022 -36.46 27.34 -35.74
CA LYS A 1022 -35.76 28.64 -35.53
C LYS A 1022 -36.30 29.62 -34.47
N ASP A 1023 -35.48 29.87 -33.45
CA ASP A 1023 -34.68 31.10 -33.22
C ASP A 1023 -34.07 31.03 -31.80
N ALA A 1024 -33.26 31.95 -31.30
CA ALA A 1024 -32.04 32.61 -31.76
C ALA A 1024 -31.69 33.68 -30.70
N ASP A 1025 -30.42 33.69 -30.27
CA ASP A 1025 -29.74 34.82 -29.61
C ASP A 1025 -29.99 35.12 -28.10
N HIS A 1026 -29.01 35.87 -27.58
CA HIS A 1026 -28.82 36.53 -26.28
C HIS A 1026 -28.33 35.65 -25.11
N GLY A 1027 -27.26 36.12 -24.49
CA GLY A 1027 -26.62 35.53 -23.31
C GLY A 1027 -25.90 36.59 -22.49
N ASN A 1028 -25.29 36.18 -21.39
CA ASN A 1028 -24.38 36.97 -20.54
C ASN A 1028 -23.52 35.99 -19.71
#